data_AF-A0A7V4G7N9-F1
#
_entry.id   AF-A0A7V4G7N9-F1
#
_cell.length_a   1.000
_cell.length_b   1.000
_cell.length_c   1.000
_cell.angle_alpha   90.00
_cell.angle_beta   90.00
_cell.angle_gamma   90.00
#
_symmetry.space_group_name_H-M   'P 1'
#
loop_
_entity.id
_entity.type
_entity.pdbx_description
1 polymer ?
#
loop_
_entity_poly.entity_id
_entity_poly.type
_entity_poly.pdbx_seq_one_letter_code
_entity_poly.pdbx_strand_id
1 'polypeptide(L)'
;MLVFQTNFDHILKRFEERFPKIFQEDPSWLARIVAEINLYLPDDWRLTRTTNNFRIQLMGKDMPALVGRSYRLPDDNILHIIDSVHKQNYKDKYDQDADYNNLAPNLYFYYPRPEDAETPLFARQYERVKFGRDGKLVGTQYHRVHPLTKAGLDLEHFRWVLWTTGGDARDVNRVAPEYHGKDYWKVESLSDPAGKRQREYIQQYQTILEEFGVSDLRPPERPPHPYEIEYKFLVSRNPTHAKKIFKDIEQKLPELGFRLKGKRQGPRLQVDTYFDDETLHLHQNRTSFRVRSKKDQVRITLKKRVHIASGSSYSPKGLYERLEEEVTITPAQEQALRRGESLNVFPYRLIHYVAPGCGPLKEVVVVKNQRKKLTLVEKHGQEVELCFDQVIYMIEGNEVGPYFEVEIESKGAPRLEVQALAHILEETWGLIPSRQTKYERGVSLLKTEQQPSGKKLVIIDTDCGVDDALALILALKSPELEVKAITTVSGNVHQDLVIRNVFRVLDQINPQPPPVVACGAAAPLRRPFRDAASVHGNDGLGDACNGSIDIQLDDRPAWRVITDLAKNHPKQVTLITIGPMTNLSLAIEKDPEGVHCLKEVVSMGGVFFEVGNVGADAEFNVAADPEAAEAVVKFCRDSCLKTPLDGKGQEVLLPPEPQKKDYDRIKSYRDHDPLDPRMVPLTFVGLDVSHKVILRRATLDRLVKAHPSKSLLKFIQAISAKYMQFYYDNEWLPGCYLHDPLAVAYVINPAFLEIKKHILRVETKGSFTSGVIFPDDRPTRNPAWRNPAEEVINVARGVEKEAFEDFFLERLLLD
;
A
#
# COMPACT_ATOMS: atom_id res chain seq x y z
N MET A 1 -13.69 3.56 -6.81
CA MET A 1 -14.46 4.51 -7.67
C MET A 1 -13.50 5.17 -8.65
N LEU A 2 -14.01 5.76 -9.74
CA LEU A 2 -13.35 6.48 -10.85
C LEU A 2 -13.07 5.74 -12.18
N VAL A 3 -13.99 5.87 -13.14
CA VAL A 3 -13.84 5.52 -14.58
C VAL A 3 -14.73 6.44 -15.46
N PHE A 4 -14.81 7.73 -15.13
CA PHE A 4 -16.06 8.51 -15.24
C PHE A 4 -15.95 10.03 -15.51
N GLN A 5 -14.77 10.66 -15.71
CA GLN A 5 -14.69 12.11 -16.03
C GLN A 5 -13.84 12.57 -17.25
N THR A 6 -12.61 12.13 -17.52
CA THR A 6 -11.88 12.68 -18.72
C THR A 6 -12.17 11.97 -20.05
N ASN A 7 -13.11 11.02 -20.05
CA ASN A 7 -13.90 10.75 -21.25
C ASN A 7 -15.13 11.66 -21.36
N PHE A 8 -15.58 12.33 -20.29
CA PHE A 8 -16.84 13.09 -20.26
C PHE A 8 -16.75 14.32 -21.16
N ASP A 9 -15.85 15.28 -20.90
CA ASP A 9 -15.82 16.54 -21.67
C ASP A 9 -15.37 16.35 -23.13
N HIS A 10 -14.47 15.39 -23.41
CA HIS A 10 -14.03 15.10 -24.79
C HIS A 10 -15.03 14.24 -25.58
N ILE A 11 -15.79 13.34 -24.92
CA ILE A 11 -16.93 12.70 -25.59
C ILE A 11 -18.07 13.71 -25.73
N LEU A 12 -18.47 14.47 -24.71
CA LEU A 12 -19.48 15.54 -24.80
C LEU A 12 -19.26 16.35 -26.06
N LYS A 13 -18.07 16.97 -26.20
CA LYS A 13 -17.79 17.79 -27.36
C LYS A 13 -17.86 17.02 -28.68
N ARG A 14 -17.27 15.83 -28.78
CA ARG A 14 -17.32 14.97 -30.00
C ARG A 14 -18.67 14.28 -30.25
N PHE A 15 -19.63 14.36 -29.33
CA PHE A 15 -20.93 13.69 -29.38
C PHE A 15 -22.06 14.73 -29.52
N GLU A 16 -21.87 15.95 -28.99
CA GLU A 16 -22.53 17.19 -29.40
C GLU A 16 -22.26 17.47 -30.89
N GLU A 17 -20.98 17.45 -31.31
CA GLU A 17 -20.55 17.65 -32.70
C GLU A 17 -21.05 16.56 -33.68
N ARG A 18 -21.59 15.44 -33.18
CA ARG A 18 -21.86 14.23 -33.99
C ARG A 18 -23.28 13.65 -33.85
N PHE A 19 -23.97 13.99 -32.77
CA PHE A 19 -25.38 13.65 -32.49
C PHE A 19 -26.14 14.87 -31.92
N PRO A 20 -26.20 16.01 -32.62
CA PRO A 20 -26.65 17.31 -32.08
C PRO A 20 -28.13 17.38 -31.64
N LYS A 21 -28.91 16.30 -31.78
CA LYS A 21 -30.29 16.18 -31.25
C LYS A 21 -30.38 15.40 -29.94
N ILE A 22 -29.33 14.72 -29.50
CA ILE A 22 -29.33 13.92 -28.25
C ILE A 22 -29.06 14.82 -27.03
N PHE A 23 -28.31 15.91 -27.21
CA PHE A 23 -28.01 16.88 -26.16
C PHE A 23 -29.14 17.87 -25.89
N GLN A 24 -30.26 17.36 -25.37
CA GLN A 24 -31.19 18.17 -24.58
C GLN A 24 -31.10 17.85 -23.07
N GLU A 25 -30.38 16.79 -22.66
CA GLU A 25 -30.36 16.31 -21.27
C GLU A 25 -28.97 15.86 -20.78
N ASP A 26 -28.68 16.11 -19.50
CA ASP A 26 -27.37 15.98 -18.84
C ASP A 26 -27.05 14.53 -18.39
N PRO A 27 -26.03 13.83 -18.91
CA PRO A 27 -25.74 12.44 -18.51
C PRO A 27 -25.33 12.21 -17.04
N SER A 28 -25.22 13.23 -16.18
CA SER A 28 -24.80 13.08 -14.78
C SER A 28 -25.74 12.22 -13.94
N TRP A 29 -27.03 12.10 -14.29
CA TRP A 29 -28.00 11.22 -13.63
C TRP A 29 -27.50 9.77 -13.55
N LEU A 30 -26.86 9.28 -14.61
CA LEU A 30 -26.33 7.93 -14.73
C LEU A 30 -25.15 7.65 -13.79
N ALA A 31 -24.42 8.70 -13.37
CA ALA A 31 -23.36 8.61 -12.37
C ALA A 31 -23.92 8.68 -10.94
N ARG A 32 -24.96 9.50 -10.70
CA ARG A 32 -25.65 9.60 -9.41
C ARG A 32 -26.25 8.25 -9.01
N ILE A 33 -26.95 7.59 -9.93
CA ILE A 33 -27.61 6.29 -9.67
C ILE A 33 -26.57 5.18 -9.37
N VAL A 34 -25.40 5.18 -10.02
CA VAL A 34 -24.32 4.24 -9.68
C VAL A 34 -23.73 4.52 -8.29
N ALA A 35 -23.64 5.78 -7.87
CA ALA A 35 -23.22 6.11 -6.50
C ALA A 35 -24.29 5.72 -5.47
N GLU A 36 -25.57 6.00 -5.76
CA GLU A 36 -26.73 5.70 -4.90
C GLU A 36 -26.88 4.19 -4.67
N ILE A 37 -26.82 3.35 -5.72
CA ILE A 37 -26.85 1.89 -5.59
C ILE A 37 -25.70 1.39 -4.69
N ASN A 38 -24.50 1.99 -4.78
CA ASN A 38 -23.35 1.64 -3.93
C ASN A 38 -23.51 2.03 -2.44
N LEU A 39 -24.57 2.77 -2.05
CA LEU A 39 -24.90 3.06 -0.64
C LEU A 39 -25.78 1.96 0.02
N TYR A 40 -26.47 1.16 -0.80
CA TYR A 40 -27.40 0.11 -0.39
C TYR A 40 -26.84 -1.31 -0.57
N LEU A 41 -25.80 -1.46 -1.39
CA LEU A 41 -25.00 -2.69 -1.47
C LEU A 41 -24.32 -3.00 -0.11
N PRO A 42 -24.09 -4.29 0.22
CA PRO A 42 -23.18 -4.69 1.29
C PRO A 42 -21.76 -4.10 1.10
N ASP A 43 -20.99 -3.93 2.18
CA ASP A 43 -19.68 -3.26 2.10
C ASP A 43 -18.63 -4.02 1.26
N ASP A 44 -18.80 -5.34 1.15
CA ASP A 44 -18.04 -6.26 0.31
C ASP A 44 -18.56 -6.32 -1.15
N TRP A 45 -19.59 -5.57 -1.52
CA TRP A 45 -20.11 -5.50 -2.90
C TRP A 45 -19.84 -4.12 -3.49
N ARG A 46 -19.27 -4.06 -4.71
CA ARG A 46 -19.02 -2.79 -5.42
C ARG A 46 -19.48 -2.84 -6.87
N LEU A 47 -20.41 -1.95 -7.22
CA LEU A 47 -20.81 -1.70 -8.60
C LEU A 47 -19.77 -0.78 -9.25
N THR A 48 -19.01 -1.34 -10.19
CA THR A 48 -18.00 -0.67 -11.02
C THR A 48 -18.51 -0.53 -12.45
N ARG A 49 -17.96 0.40 -13.26
CA ARG A 49 -18.46 0.69 -14.60
C ARG A 49 -17.35 0.99 -15.61
N THR A 50 -17.55 0.58 -16.86
CA THR A 50 -16.74 0.96 -18.03
C THR A 50 -17.69 1.13 -19.21
N THR A 51 -17.87 2.37 -19.69
CA THR A 51 -18.86 2.78 -20.71
C THR A 51 -20.30 2.34 -20.36
N ASN A 52 -21.14 1.97 -21.33
CA ASN A 52 -22.53 1.58 -21.08
C ASN A 52 -22.66 0.26 -20.29
N ASN A 53 -21.57 -0.50 -20.15
CA ASN A 53 -21.52 -1.75 -19.40
C ASN A 53 -21.11 -1.52 -17.93
N PHE A 54 -21.68 -2.30 -17.02
CA PHE A 54 -21.33 -2.32 -15.60
C PHE A 54 -20.84 -3.69 -15.14
N ARG A 55 -20.16 -3.73 -13.99
CA ARG A 55 -19.66 -4.95 -13.36
C ARG A 55 -19.83 -4.84 -11.85
N ILE A 56 -20.62 -5.73 -11.26
CA ILE A 56 -20.66 -5.90 -9.80
C ILE A 56 -19.50 -6.83 -9.45
N GLN A 57 -18.56 -6.31 -8.67
CA GLN A 57 -17.46 -7.06 -8.12
C GLN A 57 -17.73 -7.31 -6.63
N LEU A 58 -17.66 -8.57 -6.25
CA LEU A 58 -17.64 -9.01 -4.86
C LEU A 58 -16.18 -8.91 -4.34
N MET A 59 -16.01 -8.54 -3.08
CA MET A 59 -14.71 -8.26 -2.45
C MET A 59 -14.31 -9.41 -1.51
N GLY A 60 -13.31 -10.19 -1.90
CA GLY A 60 -12.86 -11.37 -1.17
C GLY A 60 -11.86 -12.19 -1.99
N LYS A 61 -11.29 -13.25 -1.40
CA LYS A 61 -10.20 -14.03 -2.03
C LYS A 61 -10.63 -14.81 -3.29
N ASP A 62 -11.83 -15.39 -3.30
CA ASP A 62 -12.28 -16.35 -4.34
C ASP A 62 -13.46 -15.82 -5.17
N MET A 63 -13.49 -14.52 -5.44
CA MET A 63 -14.72 -13.85 -5.87
C MET A 63 -15.04 -13.98 -7.36
N PRO A 64 -16.29 -14.36 -7.71
CA PRO A 64 -16.83 -14.21 -9.04
C PRO A 64 -17.29 -12.76 -9.31
N ALA A 65 -17.62 -12.46 -10.57
CA ALA A 65 -18.17 -11.16 -10.96
C ALA A 65 -19.46 -11.29 -11.79
N LEU A 66 -20.40 -10.37 -11.57
CA LEU A 66 -21.54 -10.15 -12.44
C LEU A 66 -21.19 -9.05 -13.44
N VAL A 67 -21.52 -9.23 -14.72
CA VAL A 67 -21.40 -8.20 -15.77
C VAL A 67 -22.80 -7.75 -16.19
N GLY A 68 -22.98 -6.57 -16.76
CA GLY A 68 -24.30 -6.10 -17.20
C GLY A 68 -24.27 -4.84 -18.07
N ARG A 69 -25.45 -4.42 -18.54
CA ARG A 69 -25.66 -3.31 -19.49
C ARG A 69 -26.86 -2.47 -19.06
N SER A 70 -26.80 -1.15 -19.24
CA SER A 70 -27.93 -0.24 -18.94
C SER A 70 -28.49 0.39 -20.21
N TYR A 71 -29.80 0.56 -20.25
CA TYR A 71 -30.55 1.23 -21.31
C TYR A 71 -31.51 2.25 -20.69
N ARG A 72 -31.52 3.49 -21.19
CA ARG A 72 -32.55 4.49 -20.87
C ARG A 72 -33.76 4.22 -21.76
N LEU A 73 -34.95 4.25 -21.17
CA LEU A 73 -36.22 4.05 -21.86
C LEU A 73 -36.82 5.40 -22.30
N PRO A 74 -37.80 5.42 -23.24
CA PRO A 74 -38.38 6.67 -23.75
C PRO A 74 -39.16 7.51 -22.73
N ASP A 75 -39.45 6.94 -21.56
CA ASP A 75 -40.11 7.53 -20.39
C ASP A 75 -39.11 7.89 -19.27
N ASP A 76 -37.83 7.98 -19.62
CA ASP A 76 -36.68 8.32 -18.76
C ASP A 76 -36.25 7.29 -17.71
N ASN A 77 -36.97 6.17 -17.61
CA ASN A 77 -36.63 5.04 -16.75
C ASN A 77 -35.36 4.29 -17.21
N ILE A 78 -34.79 3.45 -16.33
CA ILE A 78 -33.64 2.58 -16.69
C ILE A 78 -33.99 1.11 -16.56
N LEU A 79 -33.66 0.36 -17.61
CA LEU A 79 -33.50 -1.08 -17.55
C LEU A 79 -32.00 -1.44 -17.44
N HIS A 80 -31.63 -2.20 -16.41
CA HIS A 80 -30.33 -2.83 -16.26
C HIS A 80 -30.47 -4.35 -16.44
N ILE A 81 -29.71 -4.92 -17.38
CA ILE A 81 -29.67 -6.36 -17.68
C ILE A 81 -28.33 -6.92 -17.21
N ILE A 82 -28.32 -8.07 -16.50
CA ILE A 82 -27.11 -8.66 -15.90
C ILE A 82 -26.71 -9.98 -16.58
N ASP A 83 -25.61 -9.90 -17.32
CA ASP A 83 -24.92 -10.96 -18.07
C ASP A 83 -24.04 -11.84 -17.14
N SER A 84 -24.63 -12.88 -16.53
CA SER A 84 -23.97 -14.07 -15.94
C SER A 84 -23.05 -13.89 -14.70
N VAL A 85 -22.58 -15.02 -14.13
CA VAL A 85 -21.66 -15.10 -12.98
C VAL A 85 -20.31 -15.70 -13.42
N HIS A 86 -19.26 -14.88 -13.56
CA HIS A 86 -17.91 -15.33 -13.93
C HIS A 86 -17.15 -15.92 -12.73
N LYS A 87 -16.84 -17.22 -12.73
CA LYS A 87 -15.77 -17.77 -11.86
C LYS A 87 -14.37 -17.48 -12.46
N GLN A 88 -13.35 -17.33 -11.60
CA GLN A 88 -11.98 -17.07 -12.06
C GLN A 88 -11.34 -18.30 -12.71
N ASN A 89 -11.28 -18.32 -14.04
CA ASN A 89 -10.23 -18.98 -14.81
C ASN A 89 -10.33 -18.53 -16.28
N TYR A 90 -9.54 -17.52 -16.64
CA TYR A 90 -9.31 -17.17 -18.04
C TYR A 90 -7.79 -16.99 -18.25
N LYS A 91 -7.19 -17.96 -18.92
CA LYS A 91 -5.84 -17.85 -19.48
C LYS A 91 -6.00 -17.56 -20.95
N ASP A 92 -5.57 -16.39 -21.41
CA ASP A 92 -5.48 -16.14 -22.85
C ASP A 92 -4.42 -17.07 -23.47
N LYS A 93 -4.91 -18.07 -24.20
CA LYS A 93 -4.20 -18.66 -25.32
C LYS A 93 -5.19 -18.87 -26.45
N TYR A 94 -4.75 -18.53 -27.66
CA TYR A 94 -5.35 -19.06 -28.87
C TYR A 94 -5.08 -20.58 -28.91
N ASP A 95 -6.10 -21.36 -28.60
CA ASP A 95 -6.18 -22.77 -28.94
C ASP A 95 -7.63 -23.06 -29.36
N GLN A 96 -7.83 -24.11 -30.17
CA GLN A 96 -9.13 -24.41 -30.78
C GLN A 96 -9.94 -25.41 -29.92
N ASP A 97 -11.26 -25.43 -30.12
CA ASP A 97 -12.21 -26.39 -29.55
C ASP A 97 -12.26 -26.51 -28.00
N ALA A 98 -12.88 -25.52 -27.35
CA ALA A 98 -13.34 -25.61 -25.96
C ALA A 98 -14.76 -25.04 -25.78
N ASP A 99 -15.66 -25.80 -25.14
CA ASP A 99 -17.09 -25.50 -25.00
C ASP A 99 -17.38 -24.38 -23.97
N TYR A 100 -17.52 -23.14 -24.44
CA TYR A 100 -17.90 -21.97 -23.64
C TYR A 100 -19.40 -21.59 -23.75
N ASN A 101 -20.31 -22.55 -23.52
CA ASN A 101 -21.77 -22.35 -23.65
C ASN A 101 -22.60 -22.89 -22.48
N ASN A 102 -22.30 -22.49 -21.23
CA ASN A 102 -23.11 -22.92 -20.07
C ASN A 102 -23.18 -21.93 -18.88
N LEU A 103 -23.47 -20.64 -19.16
CA LEU A 103 -23.84 -19.65 -18.14
C LEU A 103 -25.01 -18.79 -18.63
N ALA A 104 -26.23 -19.06 -18.15
CA ALA A 104 -27.41 -18.27 -18.47
C ALA A 104 -27.54 -17.02 -17.55
N PRO A 105 -27.83 -15.82 -18.10
CA PRO A 105 -28.11 -14.62 -17.32
C PRO A 105 -29.54 -14.61 -16.77
N ASN A 106 -29.78 -14.01 -15.59
CA ASN A 106 -31.14 -13.76 -15.07
C ASN A 106 -31.16 -12.90 -13.78
N LEU A 107 -30.77 -11.62 -13.87
CA LEU A 107 -31.12 -10.61 -12.87
C LEU A 107 -31.37 -9.27 -13.59
N TYR A 108 -32.50 -8.64 -13.28
CA TYR A 108 -32.89 -7.36 -13.86
C TYR A 108 -33.04 -6.34 -12.74
N PHE A 109 -32.53 -5.12 -12.96
CA PHE A 109 -32.82 -3.96 -12.12
C PHE A 109 -33.63 -2.97 -12.94
N TYR A 110 -34.71 -2.47 -12.33
CA TYR A 110 -35.69 -1.59 -12.95
C TYR A 110 -35.93 -0.41 -12.02
N TYR A 111 -35.71 0.79 -12.56
CA TYR A 111 -36.07 2.06 -11.93
C TYR A 111 -37.22 2.62 -12.78
N PRO A 112 -38.43 2.77 -12.21
CA PRO A 112 -38.70 3.76 -11.18
C PRO A 112 -38.90 3.20 -9.77
N ARG A 113 -38.80 4.11 -8.80
CA ARG A 113 -39.12 3.90 -7.38
C ARG A 113 -40.59 4.26 -7.13
N PRO A 114 -41.46 3.33 -6.70
CA PRO A 114 -42.79 3.67 -6.17
C PRO A 114 -42.68 4.63 -4.99
N GLU A 115 -43.63 5.54 -4.81
CA GLU A 115 -43.60 6.55 -3.74
C GLU A 115 -43.54 5.92 -2.32
N ASP A 116 -44.03 4.69 -2.19
CA ASP A 116 -44.05 3.84 -0.98
C ASP A 116 -42.78 2.97 -0.76
N ALA A 117 -41.78 3.02 -1.64
CA ALA A 117 -40.63 2.10 -1.58
C ALA A 117 -39.39 2.70 -0.87
N GLU A 118 -39.00 2.15 0.29
CA GLU A 118 -37.78 2.57 1.01
C GLU A 118 -36.46 2.08 0.37
N THR A 119 -36.49 1.00 -0.42
CA THR A 119 -35.30 0.34 -1.00
C THR A 119 -35.44 0.06 -2.51
N PRO A 120 -34.33 -0.17 -3.24
CA PRO A 120 -34.38 -0.48 -4.68
C PRO A 120 -34.89 -1.90 -4.96
N LEU A 121 -35.62 -2.06 -6.07
CA LEU A 121 -36.28 -3.31 -6.47
C LEU A 121 -35.53 -4.05 -7.58
N PHE A 122 -35.50 -5.38 -7.49
CA PHE A 122 -34.82 -6.27 -8.44
C PHE A 122 -35.77 -7.38 -8.92
N ALA A 123 -35.84 -7.60 -10.23
CA ALA A 123 -36.73 -8.58 -10.84
C ALA A 123 -35.98 -9.85 -11.27
N ARG A 124 -36.62 -11.01 -11.05
CA ARG A 124 -36.18 -12.32 -11.53
C ARG A 124 -37.28 -12.97 -12.38
N GLN A 125 -36.92 -13.29 -13.62
CA GLN A 125 -37.83 -13.83 -14.64
C GLN A 125 -38.14 -15.32 -14.37
N TYR A 126 -39.41 -15.70 -14.47
CA TYR A 126 -39.86 -17.09 -14.36
C TYR A 126 -41.01 -17.36 -15.34
N GLU A 127 -40.66 -17.68 -16.58
CA GLU A 127 -41.62 -17.69 -17.69
C GLU A 127 -42.67 -18.80 -17.66
N ARG A 128 -43.85 -18.47 -18.20
CA ARG A 128 -44.66 -19.38 -19.00
C ARG A 128 -45.11 -18.67 -20.26
N VAL A 129 -44.82 -19.26 -21.42
CA VAL A 129 -45.42 -18.85 -22.70
C VAL A 129 -46.78 -19.55 -22.87
N LYS A 130 -47.78 -18.82 -23.40
CA LYS A 130 -49.04 -19.39 -23.87
C LYS A 130 -49.17 -19.04 -25.36
N PHE A 131 -49.54 -20.02 -26.18
CA PHE A 131 -49.72 -19.85 -27.62
C PHE A 131 -51.21 -19.77 -27.97
N GLY A 132 -51.55 -18.96 -28.96
CA GLY A 132 -52.88 -18.95 -29.58
C GLY A 132 -53.14 -20.23 -30.39
N ARG A 133 -54.41 -20.50 -30.70
CA ARG A 133 -54.79 -21.64 -31.59
C ARG A 133 -54.32 -21.46 -33.03
N ASP A 134 -53.93 -20.24 -33.40
CA ASP A 134 -53.30 -19.84 -34.65
C ASP A 134 -51.76 -19.99 -34.62
N GLY A 135 -51.19 -20.51 -33.53
CA GLY A 135 -49.74 -20.71 -33.36
C GLY A 135 -48.96 -19.45 -33.00
N LYS A 136 -49.61 -18.28 -32.87
CA LYS A 136 -48.93 -17.05 -32.46
C LYS A 136 -48.61 -17.02 -30.97
N LEU A 137 -47.56 -16.30 -30.61
CA LEU A 137 -47.17 -16.05 -29.22
C LEU A 137 -48.20 -15.11 -28.58
N VAL A 138 -48.89 -15.55 -27.54
CA VAL A 138 -49.82 -14.73 -26.73
C VAL A 138 -49.42 -14.89 -25.25
N GLY A 139 -48.13 -14.66 -25.00
CA GLY A 139 -47.45 -15.06 -23.77
C GLY A 139 -47.40 -13.98 -22.71
N THR A 140 -48.35 -13.97 -21.77
CA THR A 140 -48.24 -13.16 -20.55
C THR A 140 -47.22 -13.78 -19.59
N GLN A 141 -46.13 -13.06 -19.32
CA GLN A 141 -45.09 -13.47 -18.36
C GLN A 141 -45.48 -13.09 -16.92
N TYR A 142 -44.98 -13.85 -15.95
CA TYR A 142 -45.07 -13.54 -14.52
C TYR A 142 -43.65 -13.45 -13.95
N HIS A 143 -43.30 -12.30 -13.37
CA HIS A 143 -41.99 -12.02 -12.78
C HIS A 143 -42.12 -11.92 -11.25
N ARG A 144 -41.12 -12.42 -10.50
CA ARG A 144 -41.01 -12.16 -9.06
C ARG A 144 -40.06 -10.97 -8.87
N VAL A 145 -40.53 -9.95 -8.17
CA VAL A 145 -39.75 -8.75 -7.84
C VAL A 145 -39.46 -8.76 -6.35
N HIS A 146 -38.18 -8.76 -6.01
CA HIS A 146 -37.63 -8.84 -4.66
C HIS A 146 -36.95 -7.52 -4.29
N PRO A 147 -37.05 -7.03 -3.04
CA PRO A 147 -36.27 -5.88 -2.60
C PRO A 147 -34.81 -6.27 -2.30
N LEU A 148 -33.88 -5.33 -2.48
CA LEU A 148 -32.49 -5.50 -2.08
C LEU A 148 -32.21 -4.78 -0.75
N THR A 149 -31.63 -5.49 0.20
CA THR A 149 -31.25 -4.97 1.52
C THR A 149 -29.74 -4.96 1.69
N LYS A 150 -29.24 -4.33 2.77
CA LYS A 150 -27.83 -4.39 3.16
C LYS A 150 -27.34 -5.79 3.55
N ALA A 151 -28.24 -6.76 3.75
CA ALA A 151 -27.90 -8.17 3.97
C ALA A 151 -27.92 -9.01 2.67
N GLY A 152 -28.27 -8.39 1.53
CA GLY A 152 -28.49 -9.07 0.25
C GLY A 152 -29.93 -9.01 -0.23
N LEU A 153 -30.25 -9.79 -1.27
CA LEU A 153 -31.61 -9.91 -1.81
C LEU A 153 -32.54 -10.56 -0.78
N ASP A 154 -33.64 -9.90 -0.45
CA ASP A 154 -34.67 -10.48 0.39
C ASP A 154 -35.48 -11.48 -0.44
N LEU A 155 -35.35 -12.76 -0.10
CA LEU A 155 -36.02 -13.85 -0.81
C LEU A 155 -37.40 -14.19 -0.20
N GLU A 156 -37.72 -13.67 0.97
CA GLU A 156 -38.99 -13.92 1.67
C GLU A 156 -40.06 -12.90 1.26
N HIS A 157 -39.67 -11.63 1.10
CA HIS A 157 -40.53 -10.58 0.57
C HIS A 157 -40.44 -10.48 -0.96
N PHE A 158 -41.57 -10.56 -1.64
CA PHE A 158 -41.67 -10.32 -3.08
C PHE A 158 -43.06 -9.83 -3.51
N ARG A 159 -43.11 -9.14 -4.65
CA ARG A 159 -44.35 -8.90 -5.41
C ARG A 159 -44.31 -9.71 -6.72
N TRP A 160 -45.49 -10.02 -7.28
CA TRP A 160 -45.60 -10.61 -8.61
C TRP A 160 -45.99 -9.53 -9.62
N VAL A 161 -45.21 -9.37 -10.68
CA VAL A 161 -45.53 -8.46 -11.80
C VAL A 161 -45.95 -9.28 -13.01
N LEU A 162 -47.12 -8.98 -13.55
CA LEU A 162 -47.62 -9.51 -14.82
C LEU A 162 -47.13 -8.62 -15.96
N TRP A 163 -46.39 -9.18 -16.92
CA TRP A 163 -45.94 -8.48 -18.13
C TRP A 163 -46.65 -9.06 -19.36
N THR A 164 -47.28 -8.22 -20.16
CA THR A 164 -47.98 -8.63 -21.40
C THR A 164 -47.09 -8.50 -22.64
N THR A 165 -47.44 -9.21 -23.72
CA THR A 165 -46.83 -9.01 -25.05
C THR A 165 -47.11 -7.65 -25.68
N GLY A 166 -47.96 -6.81 -25.05
CA GLY A 166 -48.20 -5.42 -25.47
C GLY A 166 -47.34 -4.40 -24.71
N GLY A 167 -46.35 -4.84 -23.93
CA GLY A 167 -45.49 -3.97 -23.12
C GLY A 167 -46.04 -3.66 -21.72
N ASP A 168 -47.36 -3.67 -21.53
CA ASP A 168 -47.99 -3.40 -20.22
C ASP A 168 -47.46 -4.31 -19.11
N ALA A 169 -46.99 -3.70 -18.02
CA ALA A 169 -46.57 -4.36 -16.78
C ALA A 169 -47.43 -3.89 -15.60
N ARG A 170 -47.86 -4.79 -14.71
CA ARG A 170 -48.64 -4.44 -13.50
C ARG A 170 -48.45 -5.42 -12.34
N ASP A 171 -48.47 -4.90 -11.11
CA ASP A 171 -48.51 -5.70 -9.89
C ASP A 171 -49.78 -6.59 -9.87
N VAL A 172 -49.64 -7.85 -9.43
CA VAL A 172 -50.74 -8.81 -9.28
C VAL A 172 -50.62 -9.60 -7.98
N ASN A 173 -51.68 -9.61 -7.16
CA ASN A 173 -51.65 -10.25 -5.83
C ASN A 173 -51.57 -11.80 -5.88
N ARG A 174 -51.67 -12.42 -7.07
CA ARG A 174 -51.49 -13.86 -7.29
C ARG A 174 -51.22 -14.17 -8.76
N VAL A 175 -50.45 -15.22 -9.03
CA VAL A 175 -50.31 -15.82 -10.36
C VAL A 175 -51.59 -16.55 -10.80
N ALA A 176 -51.73 -16.83 -12.09
CA ALA A 176 -52.80 -17.69 -12.58
C ALA A 176 -52.66 -19.13 -12.01
N PRO A 177 -53.77 -19.85 -11.71
CA PRO A 177 -53.71 -21.22 -11.18
C PRO A 177 -52.99 -22.23 -12.09
N GLU A 178 -52.93 -21.96 -13.40
CA GLU A 178 -52.19 -22.75 -14.38
C GLU A 178 -50.65 -22.45 -14.39
N TYR A 179 -50.12 -21.75 -13.39
CA TYR A 179 -48.70 -21.41 -13.31
C TYR A 179 -47.90 -22.55 -12.66
N HIS A 180 -46.99 -23.14 -13.43
CA HIS A 180 -46.15 -24.26 -13.01
C HIS A 180 -44.66 -23.95 -13.19
N GLY A 181 -44.26 -22.69 -12.97
CA GLY A 181 -42.88 -22.25 -13.12
C GLY A 181 -41.93 -23.01 -12.19
N LYS A 182 -40.99 -23.75 -12.76
CA LYS A 182 -39.89 -24.37 -12.00
C LYS A 182 -38.87 -23.30 -11.62
N ASP A 183 -38.30 -23.43 -10.42
CA ASP A 183 -37.14 -22.63 -10.04
C ASP A 183 -35.89 -23.13 -10.79
N TYR A 184 -35.43 -22.38 -11.79
CA TYR A 184 -34.33 -22.75 -12.70
C TYR A 184 -32.94 -22.91 -12.05
N TRP A 185 -32.82 -22.84 -10.73
CA TRP A 185 -31.63 -23.28 -10.00
C TRP A 185 -31.61 -24.79 -9.69
N LYS A 186 -32.68 -25.53 -10.04
CA LYS A 186 -32.75 -27.00 -10.00
C LYS A 186 -33.05 -27.58 -11.38
N VAL A 187 -32.02 -27.66 -12.23
CA VAL A 187 -32.04 -28.42 -13.49
C VAL A 187 -30.80 -29.32 -13.53
N GLU A 188 -31.02 -30.63 -13.43
CA GLU A 188 -29.96 -31.63 -13.55
C GLU A 188 -29.80 -32.01 -15.03
N SER A 189 -28.60 -31.78 -15.58
CA SER A 189 -28.20 -31.97 -16.97
C SER A 189 -28.93 -31.13 -18.03
N LEU A 190 -28.16 -30.57 -18.98
CA LEU A 190 -28.66 -29.88 -20.17
C LEU A 190 -27.77 -30.23 -21.37
N SER A 191 -28.35 -30.88 -22.37
CA SER A 191 -27.73 -31.18 -23.67
C SER A 191 -28.68 -30.76 -24.81
N ASP A 192 -28.36 -29.65 -25.48
CA ASP A 192 -29.10 -29.13 -26.66
C ASP A 192 -28.11 -28.94 -27.83
N PRO A 193 -27.81 -29.99 -28.63
CA PRO A 193 -26.60 -30.05 -29.45
C PRO A 193 -26.52 -29.15 -30.69
N ALA A 194 -27.40 -28.14 -30.85
CA ALA A 194 -27.55 -27.40 -32.12
C ALA A 194 -27.55 -25.87 -32.01
N GLY A 195 -27.57 -25.28 -30.80
CA GLY A 195 -27.49 -23.82 -30.60
C GLY A 195 -28.54 -23.02 -31.39
N LYS A 196 -29.74 -23.58 -31.59
CA LYS A 196 -30.79 -22.98 -32.43
C LYS A 196 -31.60 -21.93 -31.65
N ARG A 197 -32.10 -22.33 -30.48
CA ARG A 197 -32.89 -21.50 -29.56
C ARG A 197 -32.17 -20.20 -29.15
N GLN A 198 -30.86 -20.26 -28.89
CA GLN A 198 -30.05 -19.09 -28.50
C GLN A 198 -30.09 -17.98 -29.57
N ARG A 199 -30.10 -18.34 -30.85
CA ARG A 199 -30.24 -17.38 -31.96
C ARG A 199 -31.68 -16.86 -32.07
N GLU A 200 -32.66 -17.73 -31.90
CA GLU A 200 -34.09 -17.35 -31.89
C GLU A 200 -34.41 -16.35 -30.75
N TYR A 201 -33.85 -16.55 -29.55
CA TYR A 201 -34.00 -15.60 -28.43
C TYR A 201 -33.27 -14.27 -28.67
N ILE A 202 -32.02 -14.28 -29.18
CA ILE A 202 -31.30 -13.04 -29.51
C ILE A 202 -32.07 -12.24 -30.56
N GLN A 203 -32.64 -12.90 -31.57
CA GLN A 203 -33.48 -12.26 -32.59
C GLN A 203 -34.73 -11.62 -31.97
N GLN A 204 -35.42 -12.31 -31.06
CA GLN A 204 -36.60 -11.78 -30.36
C GLN A 204 -36.26 -10.56 -29.49
N TYR A 205 -35.17 -10.61 -28.72
CA TYR A 205 -34.72 -9.45 -27.94
C TYR A 205 -34.31 -8.27 -28.84
N GLN A 206 -33.75 -8.52 -30.02
CA GLN A 206 -33.46 -7.46 -31.00
C GLN A 206 -34.75 -6.82 -31.54
N THR A 207 -35.75 -7.61 -31.94
CA THR A 207 -37.05 -7.07 -32.40
C THR A 207 -37.75 -6.26 -31.31
N ILE A 208 -37.73 -6.70 -30.05
CA ILE A 208 -38.33 -5.94 -28.93
C ILE A 208 -37.58 -4.61 -28.72
N LEU A 209 -36.23 -4.60 -28.81
CA LEU A 209 -35.44 -3.36 -28.72
C LEU A 209 -35.71 -2.40 -29.89
N GLU A 210 -35.96 -2.92 -31.09
CA GLU A 210 -36.38 -2.14 -32.27
C GLU A 210 -37.79 -1.56 -32.09
N GLU A 211 -38.74 -2.29 -31.50
CA GLU A 211 -40.09 -1.79 -31.14
C GLU A 211 -40.03 -0.67 -30.08
N PHE A 212 -39.04 -0.68 -29.18
CA PHE A 212 -38.72 0.43 -28.26
C PHE A 212 -37.78 1.50 -28.87
N GLY A 213 -37.50 1.45 -30.18
CA GLY A 213 -36.80 2.50 -30.95
C GLY A 213 -35.26 2.41 -30.97
N VAL A 214 -34.66 1.39 -30.37
CA VAL A 214 -33.19 1.22 -30.24
C VAL A 214 -32.61 0.57 -31.51
N SER A 215 -32.12 1.40 -32.45
CA SER A 215 -32.00 1.03 -33.87
C SER A 215 -30.57 0.92 -34.47
N ASP A 216 -29.49 1.05 -33.71
CA ASP A 216 -28.13 0.65 -34.16
C ASP A 216 -27.35 -0.02 -33.01
N LEU A 217 -27.11 -1.33 -33.15
CA LEU A 217 -26.47 -2.19 -32.13
C LEU A 217 -25.08 -2.68 -32.56
N ARG A 218 -24.28 -1.82 -33.21
CA ARG A 218 -22.86 -2.10 -33.46
C ARG A 218 -21.97 -1.49 -32.37
N PRO A 219 -21.04 -2.27 -31.78
CA PRO A 219 -20.10 -1.73 -30.81
C PRO A 219 -19.11 -0.79 -31.51
N PRO A 220 -18.85 0.43 -30.98
CA PRO A 220 -17.80 1.28 -31.50
C PRO A 220 -16.43 0.65 -31.23
N GLU A 221 -15.55 0.66 -32.23
CA GLU A 221 -14.15 0.25 -32.08
C GLU A 221 -13.46 1.10 -31.00
N ARG A 222 -12.65 0.46 -30.15
CA ARG A 222 -11.93 1.19 -29.10
C ARG A 222 -10.89 2.12 -29.72
N PRO A 223 -10.88 3.43 -29.41
CA PRO A 223 -9.75 4.28 -29.76
C PRO A 223 -8.50 3.84 -28.98
N PRO A 224 -7.30 3.85 -29.59
CA PRO A 224 -6.06 3.56 -28.88
C PRO A 224 -5.71 4.74 -27.97
N HIS A 225 -5.84 4.55 -26.66
CA HIS A 225 -5.25 5.45 -25.68
C HIS A 225 -3.75 5.18 -25.59
N PRO A 226 -2.87 6.19 -25.76
CA PRO A 226 -1.43 6.01 -25.61
C PRO A 226 -1.09 5.90 -24.12
N TYR A 227 -0.90 4.68 -23.64
CA TYR A 227 -0.36 4.44 -22.31
C TYR A 227 1.09 4.94 -22.27
N GLU A 228 1.33 6.04 -21.56
CA GLU A 228 2.71 6.46 -21.30
C GLU A 228 3.34 5.57 -20.23
N ILE A 229 4.46 4.97 -20.60
CA ILE A 229 5.21 4.03 -19.76
C ILE A 229 6.41 4.78 -19.18
N GLU A 230 6.53 4.78 -17.85
CA GLU A 230 7.66 5.39 -17.14
C GLU A 230 8.33 4.38 -16.21
N TYR A 231 9.65 4.27 -16.32
CA TYR A 231 10.52 3.47 -15.44
C TYR A 231 11.61 4.36 -14.86
N LYS A 232 12.03 4.14 -13.61
CA LYS A 232 13.04 4.99 -12.95
C LYS A 232 14.10 4.18 -12.24
N PHE A 233 15.24 4.82 -12.03
CA PHE A 233 16.36 4.30 -11.25
C PHE A 233 16.95 5.37 -10.33
N LEU A 234 17.39 4.95 -9.14
CA LEU A 234 18.44 5.65 -8.41
C LEU A 234 19.81 5.21 -8.94
N VAL A 235 20.76 6.15 -9.00
CA VAL A 235 22.15 5.87 -9.38
C VAL A 235 23.11 6.03 -8.21
N SER A 236 23.17 7.23 -7.62
CA SER A 236 23.98 7.53 -6.44
C SER A 236 23.65 8.94 -5.93
N ARG A 237 24.06 9.26 -4.70
CA ARG A 237 24.22 10.66 -4.24
C ARG A 237 25.59 11.24 -4.60
N ASN A 238 26.59 10.39 -4.88
CA ASN A 238 27.96 10.82 -5.23
C ASN A 238 27.99 11.39 -6.67
N PRO A 239 28.26 12.71 -6.86
CA PRO A 239 28.19 13.33 -8.19
C PRO A 239 29.24 12.80 -9.16
N THR A 240 30.41 12.37 -8.67
CA THR A 240 31.48 11.82 -9.49
C THR A 240 31.12 10.41 -9.97
N HIS A 241 30.53 9.59 -9.10
CA HIS A 241 30.07 8.25 -9.45
C HIS A 241 28.90 8.32 -10.45
N ALA A 242 27.89 9.13 -10.18
CA ALA A 242 26.74 9.30 -11.07
C ALA A 242 27.15 9.80 -12.47
N LYS A 243 28.03 10.82 -12.56
CA LYS A 243 28.56 11.31 -13.85
C LYS A 243 29.37 10.25 -14.60
N LYS A 244 30.09 9.36 -13.90
CA LYS A 244 30.79 8.22 -14.51
C LYS A 244 29.79 7.22 -15.11
N ILE A 245 28.75 6.84 -14.36
CA ILE A 245 27.70 5.91 -14.82
C ILE A 245 26.93 6.49 -16.02
N PHE A 246 26.45 7.74 -15.91
CA PHE A 246 25.77 8.42 -17.02
C PHE A 246 26.63 8.42 -18.29
N LYS A 247 27.92 8.73 -18.18
CA LYS A 247 28.85 8.73 -19.32
C LYS A 247 29.03 7.33 -19.92
N ASP A 248 29.17 6.29 -19.10
CA ASP A 248 29.37 4.91 -19.58
C ASP A 248 28.12 4.36 -20.28
N ILE A 249 26.91 4.66 -19.77
CA ILE A 249 25.63 4.38 -20.46
C ILE A 249 25.61 5.07 -21.83
N GLU A 250 25.96 6.36 -21.90
CA GLU A 250 26.00 7.13 -23.15
C GLU A 250 27.03 6.65 -24.17
N GLN A 251 28.02 5.85 -23.76
CA GLN A 251 29.03 5.27 -24.63
C GLN A 251 28.66 3.86 -25.09
N LYS A 252 28.01 3.04 -24.25
CA LYS A 252 27.68 1.63 -24.55
C LYS A 252 26.32 1.41 -25.22
N LEU A 253 25.38 2.35 -25.14
CA LEU A 253 24.06 2.22 -25.81
C LEU A 253 24.14 1.81 -27.31
N PRO A 254 25.08 2.31 -28.13
CA PRO A 254 25.26 1.85 -29.51
C PRO A 254 25.76 0.40 -29.62
N GLU A 255 26.64 -0.04 -28.73
CA GLU A 255 27.17 -1.41 -28.67
C GLU A 255 26.06 -2.41 -28.30
N LEU A 256 25.13 -1.96 -27.45
CA LEU A 256 23.90 -2.67 -27.05
C LEU A 256 22.79 -2.61 -28.13
N GLY A 257 23.04 -1.93 -29.26
CA GLY A 257 22.17 -1.91 -30.44
C GLY A 257 21.17 -0.77 -30.53
N PHE A 258 21.16 0.18 -29.59
CA PHE A 258 20.26 1.35 -29.60
C PHE A 258 20.84 2.48 -30.46
N ARG A 259 20.01 3.11 -31.31
CA ARG A 259 20.45 4.23 -32.17
C ARG A 259 20.00 5.57 -31.57
N LEU A 260 20.92 6.52 -31.43
CA LEU A 260 20.60 7.88 -30.97
C LEU A 260 19.98 8.71 -32.10
N LYS A 261 18.81 9.33 -31.84
CA LYS A 261 18.12 10.23 -32.78
C LYS A 261 18.27 11.70 -32.38
N GLY A 262 18.56 12.54 -33.37
CA GLY A 262 18.67 14.00 -33.21
C GLY A 262 20.00 14.47 -32.59
N LYS A 263 20.12 15.80 -32.40
CA LYS A 263 21.28 16.38 -31.69
C LYS A 263 21.11 16.18 -30.18
N ARG A 264 22.18 15.73 -29.51
CA ARG A 264 22.24 15.64 -28.03
C ARG A 264 21.83 16.98 -27.42
N GLN A 265 20.74 17.00 -26.66
CA GLN A 265 20.30 18.21 -25.96
C GLN A 265 21.15 18.38 -24.70
N GLY A 266 21.70 19.58 -24.48
CA GLY A 266 22.40 19.91 -23.23
C GLY A 266 21.47 19.85 -22.02
N PRO A 267 22.00 19.73 -20.79
CA PRO A 267 21.19 19.76 -19.57
C PRO A 267 20.31 21.00 -19.53
N ARG A 268 19.03 20.82 -19.18
CA ARG A 268 18.08 21.92 -18.98
C ARG A 268 17.56 21.87 -17.56
N LEU A 269 17.73 22.98 -16.84
CA LEU A 269 17.05 23.18 -15.56
C LEU A 269 15.54 23.26 -15.78
N GLN A 270 14.82 22.49 -14.97
CA GLN A 270 13.38 22.50 -14.82
C GLN A 270 13.09 22.77 -13.34
N VAL A 271 12.07 23.56 -13.03
CA VAL A 271 11.60 23.78 -11.67
C VAL A 271 10.15 23.35 -11.63
N ASP A 272 9.86 22.39 -10.76
CA ASP A 272 8.54 21.80 -10.55
C ASP A 272 8.08 22.15 -9.13
N THR A 273 6.90 22.74 -8.99
CA THR A 273 6.23 22.98 -7.70
C THR A 273 5.11 21.98 -7.53
N TYR A 274 5.13 21.17 -6.48
CA TYR A 274 4.08 20.21 -6.17
C TYR A 274 3.13 20.75 -5.10
N PHE A 275 1.84 20.49 -5.29
CA PHE A 275 0.77 20.92 -4.39
C PHE A 275 -0.06 19.72 -3.92
N ASP A 276 -0.59 19.83 -2.70
CA ASP A 276 -1.50 18.90 -2.04
C ASP A 276 -2.30 19.66 -0.97
N ASP A 277 -3.24 19.02 -0.28
CA ASP A 277 -3.86 19.60 0.91
C ASP A 277 -3.05 19.35 2.20
N GLU A 278 -3.51 19.93 3.31
CA GLU A 278 -2.87 19.81 4.64
C GLU A 278 -2.81 18.37 5.18
N THR A 279 -3.59 17.45 4.60
CA THR A 279 -3.60 16.01 4.96
C THR A 279 -2.78 15.15 4.00
N LEU A 280 -2.23 15.74 2.94
CA LEU A 280 -1.52 15.07 1.84
C LEU A 280 -2.43 14.08 1.08
N HIS A 281 -3.70 14.45 0.86
CA HIS A 281 -4.70 13.54 0.31
C HIS A 281 -4.44 13.09 -1.14
N LEU A 282 -3.76 13.90 -1.97
CA LEU A 282 -3.35 13.47 -3.32
C LEU A 282 -2.24 12.42 -3.26
N HIS A 283 -1.25 12.61 -2.39
CA HIS A 283 -0.18 11.64 -2.11
C HIS A 283 -0.76 10.29 -1.64
N GLN A 284 -1.70 10.30 -0.68
CA GLN A 284 -2.44 9.10 -0.24
C GLN A 284 -3.14 8.40 -1.43
N ASN A 285 -3.73 9.18 -2.33
CA ASN A 285 -4.39 8.69 -3.55
C ASN A 285 -3.42 8.41 -4.73
N ARG A 286 -2.11 8.27 -4.46
CA ARG A 286 -1.02 8.03 -5.44
C ARG A 286 -1.14 8.93 -6.68
N THR A 287 -1.39 10.21 -6.42
CA THR A 287 -1.62 11.28 -7.38
C THR A 287 -0.67 12.44 -7.09
N SER A 288 -0.09 13.06 -8.12
CA SER A 288 0.70 14.29 -7.97
C SER A 288 0.11 15.44 -8.79
N PHE A 289 -0.14 16.58 -8.15
CA PHE A 289 -0.45 17.84 -8.81
C PHE A 289 0.83 18.69 -8.90
N ARG A 290 1.24 19.05 -10.12
CA ARG A 290 2.52 19.72 -10.41
C ARG A 290 2.30 20.99 -11.21
N VAL A 291 2.88 22.10 -10.77
CA VAL A 291 2.95 23.37 -11.49
C VAL A 291 4.37 23.60 -12.01
N ARG A 292 4.49 24.13 -13.23
CA ARG A 292 5.75 24.39 -13.91
C ARG A 292 5.67 25.66 -14.76
N SER A 293 6.40 26.69 -14.36
CA SER A 293 6.41 28.00 -15.01
C SER A 293 7.55 28.08 -16.05
N LYS A 294 7.23 28.53 -17.27
CA LYS A 294 8.15 28.62 -18.42
C LYS A 294 7.95 29.95 -19.17
N LYS A 295 8.74 30.96 -18.82
CA LYS A 295 8.64 32.34 -19.35
C LYS A 295 7.21 32.88 -19.23
N ASP A 296 6.45 32.78 -20.31
CA ASP A 296 5.15 33.40 -20.53
C ASP A 296 3.98 32.40 -20.37
N GLN A 297 4.27 31.13 -20.12
CA GLN A 297 3.28 30.07 -19.86
C GLN A 297 3.54 29.39 -18.52
N VAL A 298 2.48 29.16 -17.75
CA VAL A 298 2.51 28.33 -16.53
C VAL A 298 1.67 27.09 -16.79
N ARG A 299 2.24 25.90 -16.61
CA ARG A 299 1.53 24.63 -16.85
C ARG A 299 1.25 23.92 -15.55
N ILE A 300 0.03 23.41 -15.44
CA ILE A 300 -0.36 22.46 -14.40
C ILE A 300 -0.43 21.07 -15.05
N THR A 301 0.05 20.07 -14.33
CA THR A 301 -0.04 18.66 -14.70
C THR A 301 -0.59 17.86 -13.53
N LEU A 302 -1.71 17.16 -13.75
CA LEU A 302 -2.20 16.14 -12.82
C LEU A 302 -1.72 14.78 -13.34
N LYS A 303 -1.00 14.03 -12.50
CA LYS A 303 -0.59 12.64 -12.82
C LYS A 303 -1.20 11.68 -11.81
N LYS A 304 -2.04 10.73 -12.25
CA LYS A 304 -2.48 9.60 -11.41
C LYS A 304 -1.70 8.35 -11.79
N ARG A 305 -1.15 7.68 -10.77
CA ARG A 305 -0.37 6.45 -10.94
C ARG A 305 -1.30 5.23 -11.00
N VAL A 306 -1.23 4.46 -12.11
CA VAL A 306 -1.96 3.21 -12.24
C VAL A 306 -0.99 2.04 -12.04
N HIS A 307 -1.31 1.14 -11.11
CA HIS A 307 -0.58 -0.12 -10.97
C HIS A 307 -1.03 -1.09 -12.06
N ILE A 308 -0.07 -1.58 -12.85
CA ILE A 308 -0.35 -2.62 -13.82
C ILE A 308 -0.43 -3.97 -13.10
N ALA A 309 -1.63 -4.49 -12.91
CA ALA A 309 -1.83 -5.84 -12.36
C ALA A 309 -1.22 -6.88 -13.30
N SER A 310 -0.22 -7.62 -12.84
CA SER A 310 0.57 -8.54 -13.69
C SER A 310 0.20 -10.00 -13.46
N GLY A 311 -0.51 -10.60 -14.42
CA GLY A 311 -0.74 -12.04 -14.50
C GLY A 311 0.46 -12.86 -15.00
N SER A 312 1.68 -12.33 -14.91
CA SER A 312 2.92 -13.00 -15.34
C SER A 312 4.04 -12.82 -14.32
N SER A 313 4.93 -13.82 -14.24
CA SER A 313 6.05 -13.90 -13.29
C SER A 313 7.17 -12.88 -13.54
N TYR A 314 7.09 -12.07 -14.59
CA TYR A 314 8.19 -11.22 -15.07
C TYR A 314 7.76 -9.78 -15.39
N SER A 315 6.87 -9.18 -14.59
CA SER A 315 6.69 -7.73 -14.60
C SER A 315 7.72 -7.05 -13.68
N PRO A 316 8.65 -6.23 -14.22
CA PRO A 316 9.66 -5.56 -13.40
C PRO A 316 9.02 -4.50 -12.51
N LYS A 317 9.48 -4.46 -11.25
CA LYS A 317 8.98 -3.55 -10.22
C LYS A 317 9.48 -2.14 -10.52
N GLY A 318 8.61 -1.14 -10.39
CA GLY A 318 8.82 0.16 -11.03
C GLY A 318 7.97 0.35 -12.30
N LEU A 319 7.34 -0.70 -12.82
CA LEU A 319 6.34 -0.65 -13.91
C LEU A 319 5.19 0.34 -13.64
N TYR A 320 5.11 1.50 -14.33
CA TYR A 320 3.95 2.40 -14.25
C TYR A 320 3.35 2.67 -15.62
N GLU A 321 2.03 2.55 -15.68
CA GLU A 321 1.16 3.31 -16.57
C GLU A 321 0.72 4.59 -15.83
N ARG A 322 0.50 5.68 -16.58
CA ARG A 322 0.03 6.95 -16.01
C ARG A 322 -1.12 7.53 -16.81
N LEU A 323 -2.06 8.10 -16.08
CA LEU A 323 -3.01 9.08 -16.61
C LEU A 323 -2.44 10.46 -16.33
N GLU A 324 -2.20 11.24 -17.38
CA GLU A 324 -1.57 12.56 -17.33
C GLU A 324 -2.43 13.58 -18.08
N GLU A 325 -2.89 14.59 -17.36
CA GLU A 325 -3.66 15.71 -17.90
C GLU A 325 -2.81 16.98 -17.72
N GLU A 326 -2.46 17.68 -18.81
CA GLU A 326 -1.69 18.94 -18.79
C GLU A 326 -2.51 20.09 -19.38
N VAL A 327 -2.66 21.18 -18.61
CA VAL A 327 -3.41 22.39 -19.01
C VAL A 327 -2.61 23.65 -18.58
N THR A 328 -2.78 24.76 -19.29
CA THR A 328 -2.03 26.02 -19.05
C THR A 328 -2.88 27.03 -18.27
N ILE A 329 -2.26 27.73 -17.31
CA ILE A 329 -2.85 28.84 -16.53
C ILE A 329 -2.14 30.17 -16.80
N THR A 330 -2.76 31.26 -16.35
CA THR A 330 -2.14 32.58 -16.28
C THR A 330 -1.29 32.75 -14.99
N PRO A 331 -0.32 33.69 -14.95
CA PRO A 331 0.45 33.97 -13.73
C PRO A 331 -0.41 34.42 -12.54
N ALA A 332 -1.54 35.09 -12.78
CA ALA A 332 -2.48 35.50 -11.73
C ALA A 332 -3.17 34.29 -11.08
N GLN A 333 -3.47 33.25 -11.86
CA GLN A 333 -3.98 31.97 -11.36
C GLN A 333 -2.88 31.20 -10.61
N GLU A 334 -1.61 31.31 -11.01
CA GLU A 334 -0.50 30.71 -10.25
C GLU A 334 -0.40 31.35 -8.86
N GLN A 335 -0.49 32.69 -8.79
CA GLN A 335 -0.47 33.41 -7.52
C GLN A 335 -1.68 33.12 -6.62
N ALA A 336 -2.87 32.91 -7.18
CA ALA A 336 -4.06 32.52 -6.43
C ALA A 336 -3.90 31.12 -5.81
N LEU A 337 -3.45 30.13 -6.59
CA LEU A 337 -3.13 28.80 -6.07
C LEU A 337 -2.05 28.84 -4.97
N ARG A 338 -1.01 29.69 -5.13
CA ARG A 338 0.04 29.90 -4.12
C ARG A 338 -0.47 30.53 -2.81
N ARG A 339 -1.67 31.14 -2.80
CA ARG A 339 -2.35 31.62 -1.59
C ARG A 339 -3.36 30.61 -1.01
N GLY A 340 -3.50 29.43 -1.62
CA GLY A 340 -4.52 28.43 -1.25
C GLY A 340 -5.92 28.74 -1.76
N GLU A 341 -6.06 29.65 -2.74
CA GLU A 341 -7.36 30.02 -3.29
C GLU A 341 -7.85 28.99 -4.33
N SER A 342 -9.16 28.71 -4.32
CA SER A 342 -9.79 27.83 -5.32
C SER A 342 -9.77 28.46 -6.71
N LEU A 343 -9.19 27.75 -7.68
CA LEU A 343 -9.15 28.17 -9.08
C LEU A 343 -10.44 27.80 -9.82
N ASN A 344 -11.40 28.74 -9.85
CA ASN A 344 -12.60 28.71 -10.70
C ASN A 344 -12.31 28.75 -12.23
N VAL A 345 -11.07 28.49 -12.65
CA VAL A 345 -10.64 28.41 -14.06
C VAL A 345 -9.91 27.09 -14.37
N PHE A 346 -9.77 26.21 -13.38
CA PHE A 346 -9.33 24.84 -13.54
C PHE A 346 -10.46 23.88 -13.15
N PRO A 347 -10.42 22.61 -13.59
CA PRO A 347 -11.39 21.62 -13.13
C PRO A 347 -11.09 21.25 -11.67
N TYR A 348 -11.57 22.08 -10.74
CA TYR A 348 -11.70 21.74 -9.31
C TYR A 348 -12.51 20.43 -9.16
N ARG A 349 -13.44 20.20 -10.10
CA ARG A 349 -14.11 18.91 -10.35
C ARG A 349 -13.12 17.76 -10.53
N LEU A 350 -12.03 17.88 -11.29
CA LEU A 350 -11.06 16.79 -11.50
C LEU A 350 -10.29 16.42 -10.23
N ILE A 351 -9.98 17.38 -9.35
CA ILE A 351 -9.30 17.10 -8.08
C ILE A 351 -10.26 16.41 -7.11
N HIS A 352 -11.43 16.99 -6.85
CA HIS A 352 -12.48 16.36 -6.04
C HIS A 352 -13.01 15.06 -6.66
N TYR A 353 -12.75 14.82 -7.94
CA TYR A 353 -12.97 13.55 -8.57
C TYR A 353 -11.83 12.59 -8.25
N VAL A 354 -10.58 12.94 -8.58
CA VAL A 354 -9.39 12.08 -8.40
C VAL A 354 -9.10 11.71 -6.95
N ALA A 355 -9.45 12.59 -6.01
CA ALA A 355 -9.37 12.42 -4.57
C ALA A 355 -10.55 13.17 -3.88
N PRO A 356 -11.74 12.55 -3.75
CA PRO A 356 -12.92 13.20 -3.17
C PRO A 356 -12.72 13.54 -1.69
N GLY A 357 -12.96 14.80 -1.33
CA GLY A 357 -12.67 15.33 0.01
C GLY A 357 -11.36 16.12 0.12
N CYS A 358 -10.52 16.13 -0.92
CA CYS A 358 -9.30 16.95 -0.96
C CYS A 358 -9.60 18.43 -0.64
N GLY A 359 -8.84 19.00 0.28
CA GLY A 359 -8.97 20.38 0.76
C GLY A 359 -8.34 21.44 -0.18
N PRO A 360 -8.26 22.71 0.28
CA PRO A 360 -7.53 23.75 -0.44
C PRO A 360 -6.05 23.39 -0.61
N LEU A 361 -5.56 23.47 -1.85
CA LEU A 361 -4.19 23.07 -2.18
C LEU A 361 -3.16 24.11 -1.72
N LYS A 362 -2.04 23.65 -1.15
CA LYS A 362 -0.88 24.45 -0.75
C LYS A 362 0.39 23.88 -1.40
N GLU A 363 1.46 24.69 -1.48
CA GLU A 363 2.77 24.21 -1.91
C GLU A 363 3.36 23.26 -0.86
N VAL A 364 3.85 22.09 -1.30
CA VAL A 364 4.41 21.04 -0.42
C VAL A 364 5.87 20.75 -0.73
N VAL A 365 6.25 20.72 -2.02
CA VAL A 365 7.63 20.43 -2.45
C VAL A 365 7.97 21.24 -3.70
N VAL A 366 9.11 21.93 -3.70
CA VAL A 366 9.72 22.43 -4.95
C VAL A 366 10.91 21.55 -5.33
N VAL A 367 11.01 21.20 -6.61
CA VAL A 367 12.05 20.32 -7.14
C VAL A 367 12.78 21.01 -8.30
N LYS A 368 14.07 21.24 -8.12
CA LYS A 368 15.01 21.71 -9.17
C LYS A 368 15.61 20.48 -9.85
N ASN A 369 15.43 20.35 -11.16
CA ASN A 369 15.91 19.19 -11.92
C ASN A 369 16.73 19.63 -13.15
N GLN A 370 18.03 19.31 -13.18
CA GLN A 370 18.85 19.46 -14.38
C GLN A 370 18.76 18.17 -15.22
N ARG A 371 17.77 18.11 -16.11
CA ARG A 371 17.53 16.97 -17.00
C ARG A 371 18.35 17.09 -18.29
N LYS A 372 19.11 16.06 -18.61
CA LYS A 372 19.64 15.77 -19.96
C LYS A 372 18.82 14.65 -20.58
N LYS A 373 18.46 14.77 -21.87
CA LYS A 373 17.54 13.83 -22.53
C LYS A 373 18.11 13.28 -23.84
N LEU A 374 18.00 11.97 -24.04
CA LEU A 374 18.38 11.25 -25.25
C LEU A 374 17.18 10.51 -25.81
N THR A 375 16.95 10.64 -27.12
CA THR A 375 15.95 9.85 -27.83
C THR A 375 16.64 8.65 -28.47
N LEU A 376 16.23 7.45 -28.09
CA LEU A 376 16.68 6.18 -28.62
C LEU A 376 15.67 5.70 -29.66
N VAL A 377 16.17 5.15 -30.77
CA VAL A 377 15.38 4.44 -31.77
C VAL A 377 15.72 2.96 -31.69
N GLU A 378 14.68 2.17 -31.44
CA GLU A 378 14.70 0.71 -31.33
C GLU A 378 14.89 0.05 -32.70
N LYS A 379 15.16 -1.27 -32.72
CA LYS A 379 15.31 -2.04 -33.98
C LYS A 379 14.05 -2.00 -34.86
N HIS A 380 12.88 -1.77 -34.27
CA HIS A 380 11.59 -1.67 -34.95
C HIS A 380 11.14 -0.22 -35.24
N GLY A 381 12.01 0.78 -35.02
CA GLY A 381 11.74 2.18 -35.35
C GLY A 381 10.93 2.95 -34.29
N GLN A 382 10.54 2.30 -33.20
CA GLN A 382 9.90 2.90 -32.02
C GLN A 382 10.86 3.88 -31.33
N GLU A 383 10.32 4.90 -30.65
CA GLU A 383 11.10 5.89 -29.90
C GLU A 383 10.92 5.71 -28.38
N VAL A 384 12.05 5.58 -27.68
CA VAL A 384 12.14 5.50 -26.22
C VAL A 384 13.08 6.61 -25.74
N GLU A 385 12.70 7.34 -24.71
CA GLU A 385 13.43 8.50 -24.24
C GLU A 385 14.13 8.22 -22.91
N LEU A 386 15.46 8.29 -22.90
CA LEU A 386 16.29 8.12 -21.70
C LEU A 386 16.69 9.49 -21.14
N CYS A 387 16.30 9.74 -19.89
CA CYS A 387 16.62 10.96 -19.16
C CYS A 387 17.66 10.69 -18.09
N PHE A 388 18.67 11.56 -18.02
CA PHE A 388 19.64 11.64 -16.93
C PHE A 388 19.35 12.91 -16.13
N ASP A 389 18.94 12.73 -14.88
CA ASP A 389 18.45 13.82 -14.02
C ASP A 389 19.41 14.03 -12.84
N GLN A 390 19.77 15.30 -12.59
CA GLN A 390 20.32 15.75 -11.31
C GLN A 390 19.23 16.54 -10.58
N VAL A 391 18.72 15.98 -9.49
CA VAL A 391 17.53 16.44 -8.76
C VAL A 391 17.93 17.03 -7.41
N ILE A 392 17.44 18.22 -7.11
CA ILE A 392 17.61 18.89 -5.82
C ILE A 392 16.21 19.26 -5.31
N TYR A 393 15.89 18.85 -4.10
CA TYR A 393 14.63 19.17 -3.43
C TYR A 393 14.80 20.47 -2.64
N MET A 394 13.80 21.32 -2.65
CA MET A 394 13.68 22.45 -1.74
C MET A 394 12.74 22.03 -0.61
N ILE A 395 13.27 21.89 0.59
CA ILE A 395 12.53 21.47 1.78
C ILE A 395 12.71 22.56 2.83
N GLU A 396 11.60 23.22 3.21
CA GLU A 396 11.58 24.35 4.16
C GLU A 396 12.59 25.49 3.85
N GLY A 397 12.99 25.62 2.58
CA GLY A 397 13.97 26.59 2.09
C GLY A 397 15.38 26.02 1.85
N ASN A 398 15.71 24.87 2.44
CA ASN A 398 17.01 24.20 2.30
C ASN A 398 17.12 23.40 0.98
N GLU A 399 18.33 23.27 0.44
CA GLU A 399 18.61 22.38 -0.71
C GLU A 399 18.98 20.96 -0.24
N VAL A 400 18.07 20.00 -0.45
CA VAL A 400 18.27 18.58 -0.11
C VAL A 400 18.63 17.79 -1.37
N GLY A 401 19.86 17.29 -1.43
CA GLY A 401 20.41 16.57 -2.59
C GLY A 401 21.89 16.91 -2.83
N PRO A 402 22.42 16.76 -4.06
CA PRO A 402 21.73 16.28 -5.26
C PRO A 402 21.53 14.76 -5.28
N TYR A 403 20.37 14.34 -5.78
CA TYR A 403 20.08 12.95 -6.17
C TYR A 403 20.30 12.79 -7.66
N PHE A 404 20.83 11.64 -8.09
CA PHE A 404 21.00 11.32 -9.50
C PHE A 404 20.10 10.16 -9.91
N GLU A 405 19.22 10.44 -10.87
CA GLU A 405 18.18 9.52 -11.34
C GLU A 405 18.35 9.23 -12.85
N VAL A 406 18.00 8.02 -13.27
CA VAL A 406 17.76 7.68 -14.69
C VAL A 406 16.27 7.42 -14.86
N GLU A 407 15.64 8.03 -15.85
CA GLU A 407 14.24 7.75 -16.19
C GLU A 407 14.12 7.28 -17.64
N ILE A 408 13.38 6.21 -17.87
CA ILE A 408 12.90 5.81 -19.19
C ILE A 408 11.48 6.35 -19.33
N GLU A 409 11.25 7.24 -20.30
CA GLU A 409 9.93 7.73 -20.69
C GLU A 409 9.59 7.15 -22.09
N SER A 410 8.37 6.63 -22.28
CA SER A 410 7.90 6.22 -23.61
C SER A 410 6.45 6.61 -23.86
N LYS A 411 6.21 7.18 -25.04
CA LYS A 411 4.89 7.60 -25.55
C LYS A 411 4.39 6.64 -26.61
N GLY A 412 4.25 5.36 -26.25
CA GLY A 412 3.62 4.32 -27.08
C GLY A 412 4.53 3.19 -27.57
N ALA A 413 5.81 3.13 -27.18
CA ALA A 413 6.61 1.94 -27.49
C ALA A 413 6.10 0.71 -26.71
N PRO A 414 6.20 -0.50 -27.26
CA PRO A 414 5.82 -1.73 -26.59
C PRO A 414 6.43 -1.86 -25.19
N ARG A 415 5.60 -2.30 -24.24
CA ARG A 415 6.02 -2.56 -22.85
C ARG A 415 7.29 -3.43 -22.77
N LEU A 416 7.44 -4.41 -23.66
CA LEU A 416 8.61 -5.28 -23.74
C LEU A 416 9.92 -4.55 -24.07
N GLU A 417 9.88 -3.48 -24.89
CA GLU A 417 11.08 -2.71 -25.26
C GLU A 417 11.59 -1.89 -24.07
N VAL A 418 10.69 -1.16 -23.40
CA VAL A 418 11.01 -0.46 -22.15
C VAL A 418 11.50 -1.41 -21.05
N GLN A 419 10.92 -2.61 -20.96
CA GLN A 419 11.35 -3.65 -20.02
C GLN A 419 12.74 -4.22 -20.37
N ALA A 420 13.07 -4.38 -21.65
CA ALA A 420 14.39 -4.83 -22.08
C ALA A 420 15.48 -3.80 -21.78
N LEU A 421 15.24 -2.52 -22.09
CA LEU A 421 16.16 -1.44 -21.74
C LEU A 421 16.33 -1.30 -20.22
N ALA A 422 15.25 -1.45 -19.44
CA ALA A 422 15.30 -1.45 -17.99
C ALA A 422 16.16 -2.62 -17.45
N HIS A 423 15.94 -3.84 -17.93
CA HIS A 423 16.71 -5.01 -17.54
C HIS A 423 18.21 -4.85 -17.87
N ILE A 424 18.55 -4.31 -19.05
CA ILE A 424 19.93 -3.99 -19.44
C ILE A 424 20.56 -2.98 -18.47
N LEU A 425 19.81 -1.97 -18.01
CA LEU A 425 20.29 -0.99 -17.04
C LEU A 425 20.54 -1.59 -15.64
N GLU A 426 19.66 -2.49 -15.19
CA GLU A 426 19.80 -3.24 -13.93
C GLU A 426 21.02 -4.20 -13.97
N GLU A 427 21.16 -4.99 -15.04
CA GLU A 427 22.21 -6.01 -15.18
C GLU A 427 23.62 -5.45 -15.43
N THR A 428 23.72 -4.32 -16.15
CA THR A 428 25.01 -3.79 -16.64
C THR A 428 25.62 -2.75 -15.69
N TRP A 429 24.79 -2.00 -14.96
CA TRP A 429 25.24 -0.92 -14.06
C TRP A 429 24.73 -1.04 -12.62
N GLY A 430 23.92 -2.06 -12.29
CA GLY A 430 23.42 -2.27 -10.93
C GLY A 430 22.34 -1.27 -10.50
N LEU A 431 21.73 -0.57 -11.45
CA LEU A 431 20.79 0.51 -11.14
C LEU A 431 19.57 -0.03 -10.37
N ILE A 432 19.29 0.54 -9.20
CA ILE A 432 18.14 0.16 -8.37
C ILE A 432 16.88 0.82 -8.94
N PRO A 433 15.83 0.07 -9.34
CA PRO A 433 14.59 0.67 -9.81
C PRO A 433 13.92 1.53 -8.73
N SER A 434 13.80 2.84 -8.95
CA SER A 434 13.12 3.76 -8.04
C SER A 434 11.61 3.62 -8.21
N ARG A 435 10.94 3.30 -7.11
CA ARG A 435 9.51 3.09 -7.03
C ARG A 435 8.76 4.37 -6.69
N GLN A 436 9.39 5.25 -5.91
CA GLN A 436 8.92 6.61 -5.68
C GLN A 436 9.03 7.47 -6.96
N THR A 437 8.01 8.27 -7.21
CA THR A 437 8.10 9.49 -8.02
C THR A 437 8.86 10.59 -7.27
N LYS A 438 9.23 11.66 -8.00
CA LYS A 438 9.83 12.86 -7.39
C LYS A 438 8.91 13.49 -6.34
N TYR A 439 7.59 13.41 -6.50
CA TYR A 439 6.66 13.94 -5.50
C TYR A 439 6.70 13.13 -4.20
N GLU A 440 6.51 11.81 -4.29
CA GLU A 440 6.52 10.89 -3.14
C GLU A 440 7.87 10.92 -2.39
N ARG A 441 9.00 11.03 -3.12
CA ARG A 441 10.34 11.22 -2.52
C ARG A 441 10.44 12.55 -1.79
N GLY A 442 9.96 13.65 -2.40
CA GLY A 442 9.97 14.98 -1.78
C GLY A 442 9.15 15.06 -0.49
N VAL A 443 7.96 14.44 -0.45
CA VAL A 443 7.13 14.37 0.76
C VAL A 443 7.80 13.53 1.85
N SER A 444 8.48 12.44 1.49
CA SER A 444 9.27 11.63 2.42
C SER A 444 10.44 12.42 3.03
N LEU A 445 11.09 13.28 2.24
CA LEU A 445 12.15 14.18 2.71
C LEU A 445 11.62 15.32 3.60
N LEU A 446 10.47 15.92 3.28
CA LEU A 446 9.82 16.94 4.12
C LEU A 446 9.55 16.42 5.54
N LYS A 447 8.99 15.22 5.66
CA LYS A 447 8.78 14.52 6.95
C LYS A 447 10.08 14.15 7.69
N THR A 448 11.24 14.23 7.01
CA THR A 448 12.57 13.95 7.59
C THR A 448 13.26 15.22 8.08
N GLU A 449 13.27 16.29 7.29
CA GLU A 449 13.87 17.60 7.65
C GLU A 449 13.12 18.30 8.79
N GLN A 450 11.83 18.02 8.98
CA GLN A 450 11.04 18.47 10.14
C GLN A 450 11.46 17.85 11.49
N GLN A 451 12.56 17.11 11.52
CA GLN A 451 13.15 16.54 12.74
C GLN A 451 14.41 17.33 13.16
N PRO A 452 14.69 17.48 14.47
CA PRO A 452 15.79 18.32 14.95
C PRO A 452 17.15 17.90 14.36
N SER A 453 17.89 18.89 13.87
CA SER A 453 19.13 18.67 13.12
C SER A 453 20.27 18.18 14.01
N GLY A 454 20.59 16.89 13.89
CA GLY A 454 21.69 16.24 14.59
C GLY A 454 21.69 14.73 14.34
N LYS A 455 22.77 14.06 14.75
CA LYS A 455 22.77 12.59 14.79
C LYS A 455 21.89 12.09 15.92
N LYS A 456 21.03 11.11 15.63
CA LYS A 456 20.22 10.42 16.63
C LYS A 456 21.12 9.43 17.38
N LEU A 457 21.27 9.63 18.69
CA LEU A 457 22.07 8.72 19.52
C LEU A 457 21.26 7.43 19.72
N VAL A 458 21.82 6.29 19.33
CA VAL A 458 21.12 5.00 19.44
C VAL A 458 21.95 3.94 20.18
N ILE A 459 21.24 3.06 20.87
CA ILE A 459 21.74 1.75 21.31
C ILE A 459 20.91 0.70 20.60
N ILE A 460 21.54 -0.36 20.12
CA ILE A 460 20.86 -1.48 19.44
C ILE A 460 21.05 -2.73 20.28
N ASP A 461 19.95 -3.35 20.73
CA ASP A 461 19.91 -4.56 21.55
C ASP A 461 19.45 -5.73 20.69
N THR A 462 20.32 -6.73 20.49
CA THR A 462 20.27 -7.65 19.33
C THR A 462 20.71 -9.07 19.69
N ASP A 463 20.05 -10.06 19.09
CA ASP A 463 20.40 -11.48 19.09
C ASP A 463 21.10 -11.93 17.79
N CYS A 464 21.51 -10.95 16.97
CA CYS A 464 22.43 -11.00 15.85
C CYS A 464 22.31 -12.25 14.95
N GLY A 465 21.08 -12.54 14.53
CA GLY A 465 20.77 -13.34 13.37
C GLY A 465 21.06 -12.62 12.04
N VAL A 466 20.51 -13.18 10.95
CA VAL A 466 20.73 -12.67 9.59
C VAL A 466 20.13 -11.28 9.35
N ASP A 467 18.90 -11.02 9.78
CA ASP A 467 18.20 -9.73 9.62
C ASP A 467 18.63 -8.68 10.63
N ASP A 468 18.95 -9.08 11.87
CA ASP A 468 19.72 -8.25 12.81
C ASP A 468 20.98 -7.69 12.14
N ALA A 469 21.76 -8.56 11.48
CA ALA A 469 23.00 -8.15 10.80
C ALA A 469 22.71 -7.16 9.67
N LEU A 470 21.59 -7.30 8.95
CA LEU A 470 21.13 -6.29 7.98
C LEU A 470 20.73 -4.98 8.67
N ALA A 471 20.19 -5.01 9.89
CA ALA A 471 19.80 -3.84 10.65
C ALA A 471 20.99 -3.09 11.25
N LEU A 472 21.99 -3.82 11.75
CA LEU A 472 23.28 -3.28 12.18
C LEU A 472 24.04 -2.65 11.00
N ILE A 473 24.08 -3.33 9.84
CA ILE A 473 24.64 -2.76 8.60
C ILE A 473 23.90 -1.48 8.21
N LEU A 474 22.55 -1.50 8.23
CA LEU A 474 21.74 -0.33 7.92
C LEU A 474 22.05 0.84 8.87
N ALA A 475 22.12 0.58 10.17
CA ALA A 475 22.37 1.60 11.20
C ALA A 475 23.77 2.22 11.04
N LEU A 476 24.80 1.40 10.92
CA LEU A 476 26.20 1.85 10.79
C LEU A 476 26.47 2.56 9.45
N LYS A 477 25.72 2.26 8.39
CA LYS A 477 25.75 2.97 7.09
C LYS A 477 24.82 4.20 7.03
N SER A 478 24.11 4.54 8.10
CA SER A 478 23.19 5.69 8.12
C SER A 478 23.77 6.88 8.89
N PRO A 479 24.34 7.90 8.22
CA PRO A 479 24.91 9.09 8.88
C PRO A 479 23.94 9.86 9.79
N GLU A 480 22.63 9.65 9.67
CA GLU A 480 21.58 10.16 10.57
C GLU A 480 21.66 9.57 11.98
N LEU A 481 22.33 8.43 12.16
CA LEU A 481 22.53 7.77 13.46
C LEU A 481 23.96 7.95 13.98
N GLU A 482 24.06 7.91 15.30
CA GLU A 482 25.30 7.62 16.02
C GLU A 482 25.04 6.42 16.93
N VAL A 483 25.46 5.23 16.47
CA VAL A 483 25.39 3.99 17.27
C VAL A 483 26.41 4.11 18.39
N LYS A 484 25.94 4.41 19.61
CA LYS A 484 26.79 4.54 20.80
C LYS A 484 27.18 3.17 21.35
N ALA A 485 26.25 2.22 21.32
CA ALA A 485 26.49 0.85 21.74
C ALA A 485 25.66 -0.17 20.95
N ILE A 486 26.17 -1.40 20.93
CA ILE A 486 25.46 -2.60 20.52
C ILE A 486 25.46 -3.54 21.73
N THR A 487 24.28 -3.83 22.27
CA THR A 487 24.10 -4.78 23.37
C THR A 487 23.59 -6.12 22.83
N THR A 488 24.04 -7.22 23.42
CA THR A 488 23.78 -8.58 22.90
C THR A 488 22.88 -9.39 23.83
N VAL A 489 21.95 -10.16 23.28
CA VAL A 489 21.01 -11.03 24.03
C VAL A 489 20.87 -12.38 23.32
N SER A 490 20.63 -13.48 24.04
CA SER A 490 20.29 -14.78 23.43
C SER A 490 18.87 -14.78 22.86
N GLY A 491 18.74 -15.15 21.59
CA GLY A 491 17.46 -15.35 20.91
C GLY A 491 17.66 -16.24 19.69
N ASN A 492 17.77 -15.65 18.50
CA ASN A 492 18.06 -16.29 17.21
C ASN A 492 19.18 -17.35 17.31
N VAL A 493 20.25 -17.03 18.06
CA VAL A 493 21.27 -17.99 18.53
C VAL A 493 21.71 -17.68 19.96
N HIS A 494 22.48 -18.59 20.58
CA HIS A 494 23.05 -18.37 21.92
C HIS A 494 24.13 -17.27 21.93
N GLN A 495 24.20 -16.51 23.02
CA GLN A 495 25.08 -15.36 23.28
C GLN A 495 26.49 -15.42 22.65
N ASP A 496 27.18 -16.56 22.73
CA ASP A 496 28.55 -16.71 22.19
C ASP A 496 28.63 -16.59 20.66
N LEU A 497 27.54 -16.90 19.95
CA LEU A 497 27.40 -16.71 18.51
C LEU A 497 26.93 -15.28 18.21
N VAL A 498 25.97 -14.77 18.97
CA VAL A 498 25.48 -13.37 18.88
C VAL A 498 26.65 -12.38 18.90
N ILE A 499 27.54 -12.50 19.89
CA ILE A 499 28.72 -11.64 20.03
C ILE A 499 29.63 -11.77 18.80
N ARG A 500 29.94 -12.99 18.34
CA ARG A 500 30.76 -13.21 17.13
C ARG A 500 30.13 -12.57 15.90
N ASN A 501 28.80 -12.63 15.77
CA ASN A 501 28.07 -12.09 14.63
C ASN A 501 28.07 -10.56 14.63
N VAL A 502 27.93 -9.90 15.79
CA VAL A 502 28.13 -8.46 15.92
C VAL A 502 29.54 -8.06 15.48
N PHE A 503 30.59 -8.76 15.95
CA PHE A 503 31.97 -8.45 15.55
C PHE A 503 32.26 -8.74 14.06
N ARG A 504 31.63 -9.76 13.46
CA ARG A 504 31.67 -10.01 12.01
C ARG A 504 31.05 -8.85 11.21
N VAL A 505 29.94 -8.28 11.67
CA VAL A 505 29.34 -7.08 11.04
C VAL A 505 30.24 -5.85 11.22
N LEU A 506 30.82 -5.66 12.41
CA LEU A 506 31.72 -4.54 12.68
C LEU A 506 33.01 -4.59 11.84
N ASP A 507 33.59 -5.76 11.60
CA ASP A 507 34.71 -5.95 10.67
C ASP A 507 34.36 -5.52 9.24
N GLN A 508 33.20 -5.95 8.73
CA GLN A 508 32.76 -5.66 7.36
C GLN A 508 32.39 -4.18 7.11
N ILE A 509 32.10 -3.41 8.16
CA ILE A 509 31.77 -1.98 8.08
C ILE A 509 32.94 -1.07 8.53
N ASN A 510 33.76 -1.52 9.48
CA ASN A 510 34.81 -0.77 10.16
C ASN A 510 34.36 0.66 10.58
N PRO A 511 33.33 0.79 11.43
CA PRO A 511 32.80 2.09 11.85
C PRO A 511 33.80 2.89 12.69
N GLN A 512 33.83 4.21 12.48
CA GLN A 512 34.77 5.11 13.14
C GLN A 512 34.04 6.34 13.74
N PRO A 513 34.05 6.52 15.08
CA PRO A 513 34.55 5.58 16.09
C PRO A 513 33.71 4.28 16.11
N PRO A 514 34.27 3.16 16.61
CA PRO A 514 33.50 1.94 16.81
C PRO A 514 32.49 2.10 17.97
N PRO A 515 31.31 1.45 17.90
CA PRO A 515 30.36 1.41 19.00
C PRO A 515 30.89 0.56 20.16
N VAL A 516 30.44 0.84 21.38
CA VAL A 516 30.68 -0.03 22.54
C VAL A 516 29.91 -1.33 22.37
N VAL A 517 30.54 -2.50 22.47
CA VAL A 517 29.83 -3.81 22.40
C VAL A 517 29.79 -4.43 23.80
N ALA A 518 28.61 -4.84 24.27
CA ALA A 518 28.44 -5.37 25.62
C ALA A 518 27.61 -6.66 25.67
N CYS A 519 28.02 -7.56 26.57
CA CYS A 519 27.38 -8.85 26.81
C CYS A 519 26.15 -8.71 27.71
N GLY A 520 25.05 -9.39 27.37
CA GLY A 520 23.78 -9.34 28.08
C GLY A 520 23.29 -10.72 28.51
N ALA A 521 21.97 -10.91 28.49
CA ALA A 521 21.31 -12.08 29.01
C ALA A 521 21.42 -13.30 28.07
N ALA A 522 22.17 -14.31 28.50
CA ALA A 522 22.35 -15.56 27.76
C ALA A 522 21.11 -16.49 27.75
N ALA A 523 20.05 -16.16 28.49
CA ALA A 523 18.77 -16.88 28.49
C ALA A 523 17.60 -15.95 28.93
N PRO A 524 16.34 -16.28 28.59
CA PRO A 524 15.15 -15.59 29.08
C PRO A 524 15.01 -15.59 30.61
N LEU A 525 14.30 -14.61 31.17
CA LEU A 525 14.12 -14.40 32.62
C LEU A 525 13.56 -15.62 33.36
N ARG A 526 12.66 -16.39 32.74
CA ARG A 526 11.93 -17.50 33.38
C ARG A 526 11.76 -18.75 32.52
N ARG A 527 12.40 -18.81 31.35
CA ARG A 527 12.18 -19.87 30.34
C ARG A 527 13.49 -20.56 29.96
N PRO A 528 13.44 -21.85 29.58
CA PRO A 528 14.57 -22.45 28.87
C PRO A 528 14.78 -21.68 27.56
N PHE A 529 16.05 -21.37 27.26
CA PHE A 529 16.44 -20.82 25.97
C PHE A 529 16.01 -21.75 24.83
N ARG A 530 15.63 -21.16 23.69
CA ARG A 530 15.32 -21.82 22.42
C ARG A 530 15.84 -20.94 21.30
N ASP A 531 16.68 -21.48 20.43
CA ASP A 531 17.19 -20.79 19.26
C ASP A 531 16.20 -20.80 18.08
N ALA A 532 16.56 -20.05 17.03
CA ALA A 532 15.96 -20.10 15.70
C ALA A 532 16.99 -20.56 14.65
N ALA A 533 17.91 -21.47 14.98
CA ALA A 533 18.96 -21.93 14.07
C ALA A 533 18.44 -22.66 12.82
N SER A 534 17.19 -23.14 12.86
CA SER A 534 16.42 -23.62 11.70
C SER A 534 16.18 -22.55 10.64
N VAL A 535 16.08 -21.28 11.06
CA VAL A 535 15.82 -20.09 10.22
C VAL A 535 17.14 -19.39 9.88
N HIS A 536 17.97 -19.07 10.88
CA HIS A 536 19.17 -18.22 10.71
C HIS A 536 20.47 -19.00 10.53
N GLY A 537 20.47 -20.34 10.61
CA GLY A 537 21.69 -21.17 10.54
C GLY A 537 22.27 -21.50 11.91
N ASN A 538 23.15 -22.50 11.98
CA ASN A 538 23.75 -22.97 13.23
C ASN A 538 24.72 -21.95 13.83
N ASP A 539 25.28 -21.06 13.00
CA ASP A 539 26.10 -19.92 13.43
C ASP A 539 25.31 -18.60 13.53
N GLY A 540 24.02 -18.58 13.18
CA GLY A 540 23.17 -17.39 13.14
C GLY A 540 23.35 -16.49 11.90
N LEU A 541 24.34 -16.74 11.06
CA LEU A 541 24.62 -16.00 9.82
C LEU A 541 24.60 -16.92 8.59
N GLY A 542 23.57 -17.76 8.52
CA GLY A 542 23.28 -18.62 7.37
C GLY A 542 24.27 -19.78 7.17
N ASP A 543 25.08 -20.12 8.18
CA ASP A 543 26.25 -21.02 8.08
C ASP A 543 27.33 -20.51 7.11
N ALA A 544 27.33 -19.21 6.79
CA ALA A 544 28.18 -18.63 5.76
C ALA A 544 29.56 -18.15 6.25
N CYS A 545 29.71 -17.93 7.56
CA CYS A 545 30.88 -17.26 8.12
C CYS A 545 31.82 -18.25 8.84
N ASN A 546 33.10 -18.23 8.47
CA ASN A 546 34.14 -19.12 9.01
C ASN A 546 35.33 -18.34 9.58
N GLY A 547 36.08 -18.95 10.48
CA GLY A 547 37.30 -18.39 11.09
C GLY A 547 37.07 -17.67 12.42
N SER A 548 38.17 -17.29 13.06
CA SER A 548 38.21 -16.49 14.28
C SER A 548 38.01 -15.01 13.98
N ILE A 549 37.24 -14.32 14.83
CA ILE A 549 37.12 -12.85 14.85
C ILE A 549 37.70 -12.34 16.17
N ASP A 550 38.28 -11.13 16.17
CA ASP A 550 38.72 -10.48 17.40
C ASP A 550 37.51 -9.87 18.13
N ILE A 551 37.52 -9.90 19.47
CA ILE A 551 36.34 -9.61 20.31
C ILE A 551 36.77 -8.71 21.47
N GLN A 552 36.37 -7.44 21.42
CA GLN A 552 36.63 -6.46 22.47
C GLN A 552 35.31 -5.98 23.09
N LEU A 553 34.86 -6.68 24.13
CA LEU A 553 33.67 -6.32 24.90
C LEU A 553 33.98 -5.23 25.95
N ASP A 554 32.96 -4.47 26.33
CA ASP A 554 32.92 -3.68 27.57
C ASP A 554 32.75 -4.61 28.77
N ASP A 555 33.45 -4.33 29.88
CA ASP A 555 33.34 -5.10 31.13
C ASP A 555 31.95 -4.99 31.79
N ARG A 556 31.14 -3.99 31.41
CA ARG A 556 29.80 -3.78 31.94
C ARG A 556 28.77 -4.64 31.20
N PRO A 557 27.80 -5.24 31.91
CA PRO A 557 26.69 -5.95 31.27
C PRO A 557 25.78 -4.99 30.50
N ALA A 558 25.12 -5.51 29.47
CA ALA A 558 24.24 -4.78 28.55
C ALA A 558 23.26 -3.82 29.25
N TRP A 559 22.53 -4.30 30.26
CA TRP A 559 21.56 -3.49 31.02
C TRP A 559 22.18 -2.23 31.63
N ARG A 560 23.46 -2.30 32.04
CA ARG A 560 24.20 -1.18 32.63
C ARG A 560 24.78 -0.26 31.57
N VAL A 561 25.21 -0.78 30.42
CA VAL A 561 25.63 0.07 29.29
C VAL A 561 24.45 0.89 28.78
N ILE A 562 23.25 0.30 28.72
CA ILE A 562 21.99 1.00 28.43
C ILE A 562 21.76 2.16 29.40
N THR A 563 21.78 1.91 30.71
CA THR A 563 21.44 2.95 31.69
C THR A 563 22.53 3.98 31.95
N ASP A 564 23.81 3.59 31.93
CA ASP A 564 24.95 4.52 31.99
C ASP A 564 24.90 5.50 30.80
N LEU A 565 24.67 5.02 29.57
CA LEU A 565 24.57 5.87 28.37
C LEU A 565 23.33 6.76 28.40
N ALA A 566 22.18 6.24 28.82
CA ALA A 566 20.95 7.03 28.97
C ALA A 566 21.13 8.17 29.98
N LYS A 567 21.76 7.92 31.13
CA LYS A 567 22.07 8.93 32.16
C LYS A 567 23.07 9.99 31.70
N ASN A 568 24.05 9.61 30.89
CA ASN A 568 25.02 10.56 30.31
C ASN A 568 24.41 11.42 29.18
N HIS A 569 23.34 10.94 28.54
CA HIS A 569 22.67 11.60 27.42
C HIS A 569 21.13 11.61 27.60
N PRO A 570 20.62 12.25 28.68
CA PRO A 570 19.22 12.18 29.06
C PRO A 570 18.31 12.75 27.96
N LYS A 571 17.24 12.01 27.66
CA LYS A 571 16.27 12.25 26.59
C LYS A 571 16.84 12.38 25.18
N GLN A 572 18.09 11.93 24.95
CA GLN A 572 18.73 11.93 23.64
C GLN A 572 18.92 10.52 23.06
N VAL A 573 19.05 9.49 23.92
CA VAL A 573 19.27 8.09 23.48
C VAL A 573 17.95 7.39 23.17
N THR A 574 17.76 6.97 21.93
CA THR A 574 16.73 6.00 21.54
C THR A 574 17.30 4.58 21.67
N LEU A 575 16.63 3.71 22.41
CA LEU A 575 16.97 2.28 22.46
C LEU A 575 16.19 1.53 21.38
N ILE A 576 16.87 0.69 20.59
CA ILE A 576 16.28 -0.13 19.55
C ILE A 576 16.43 -1.60 19.95
N THR A 577 15.34 -2.26 20.35
CA THR A 577 15.32 -3.70 20.69
C THR A 577 14.92 -4.50 19.45
N ILE A 578 15.85 -5.28 18.91
CA ILE A 578 15.62 -6.15 17.75
C ILE A 578 15.75 -7.64 18.09
N GLY A 579 16.31 -7.97 19.27
CA GLY A 579 16.14 -9.27 19.91
C GLY A 579 15.16 -9.27 21.09
N PRO A 580 15.06 -10.37 21.86
CA PRO A 580 14.18 -10.48 23.02
C PRO A 580 14.51 -9.43 24.10
N MET A 581 13.48 -8.79 24.69
CA MET A 581 13.64 -7.60 25.56
C MET A 581 14.27 -7.85 26.94
N THR A 582 14.92 -9.00 27.15
CA THR A 582 15.49 -9.46 28.42
C THR A 582 16.47 -8.45 29.03
N ASN A 583 17.35 -7.85 28.21
CA ASN A 583 18.30 -6.84 28.67
C ASN A 583 17.61 -5.55 29.16
N LEU A 584 16.57 -5.10 28.47
CA LEU A 584 15.77 -3.93 28.89
C LEU A 584 14.95 -4.22 30.15
N SER A 585 14.37 -5.41 30.28
CA SER A 585 13.68 -5.80 31.52
C SER A 585 14.65 -5.89 32.71
N LEU A 586 15.89 -6.35 32.50
CA LEU A 586 16.93 -6.33 33.54
C LEU A 586 17.39 -4.90 33.87
N ALA A 587 17.38 -3.97 32.90
CA ALA A 587 17.63 -2.55 33.16
C ALA A 587 16.51 -1.92 34.00
N ILE A 588 15.23 -2.22 33.70
CA ILE A 588 14.07 -1.78 34.49
C ILE A 588 14.11 -2.34 35.92
N GLU A 589 14.51 -3.59 36.10
CA GLU A 589 14.63 -4.22 37.43
C GLU A 589 15.74 -3.58 38.29
N LYS A 590 16.88 -3.24 37.68
CA LYS A 590 18.12 -2.90 38.40
C LYS A 590 18.41 -1.40 38.48
N ASP A 591 17.93 -0.62 37.52
CA ASP A 591 18.20 0.81 37.40
C ASP A 591 17.09 1.56 36.62
N PRO A 592 15.84 1.57 37.13
CA PRO A 592 14.69 2.16 36.42
C PRO A 592 14.85 3.67 36.18
N GLU A 593 15.55 4.40 37.05
CA GLU A 593 15.89 5.82 36.85
C GLU A 593 16.76 6.03 35.60
N GLY A 594 17.64 5.07 35.28
CA GLY A 594 18.41 5.08 34.05
C GLY A 594 17.57 4.77 32.82
N VAL A 595 16.58 3.88 32.92
CA VAL A 595 15.62 3.63 31.83
C VAL A 595 14.72 4.85 31.61
N HIS A 596 14.31 5.54 32.69
CA HIS A 596 13.60 6.83 32.61
C HIS A 596 14.43 7.92 31.89
N CYS A 597 15.76 7.83 31.84
CA CYS A 597 16.59 8.76 31.07
C CYS A 597 16.56 8.53 29.54
N LEU A 598 16.01 7.41 29.04
CA LEU A 598 15.86 7.16 27.60
C LEU A 598 14.90 8.17 26.94
N LYS A 599 15.14 8.45 25.66
CA LYS A 599 14.26 9.25 24.79
C LYS A 599 12.98 8.48 24.46
N GLU A 600 13.15 7.25 24.00
CA GLU A 600 12.10 6.30 23.61
C GLU A 600 12.72 4.89 23.46
N VAL A 601 11.85 3.88 23.37
CA VAL A 601 12.18 2.51 22.98
C VAL A 601 11.44 2.18 21.68
N VAL A 602 12.15 1.66 20.69
CA VAL A 602 11.56 1.11 19.46
C VAL A 602 11.91 -0.36 19.39
N SER A 603 10.90 -1.23 19.40
CA SER A 603 11.11 -2.67 19.27
C SER A 603 10.71 -3.15 17.88
N MET A 604 11.53 -3.98 17.23
CA MET A 604 10.95 -5.06 16.43
C MET A 604 10.22 -5.98 17.42
N GLY A 605 9.02 -6.42 17.05
CA GLY A 605 8.36 -7.51 17.78
C GLY A 605 6.85 -7.39 17.84
N GLY A 606 6.23 -8.48 18.28
CA GLY A 606 4.79 -8.64 18.35
C GLY A 606 4.11 -8.83 17.00
N VAL A 607 2.89 -9.35 17.08
CA VAL A 607 1.91 -9.41 16.00
C VAL A 607 0.56 -9.05 16.58
N PHE A 608 -0.25 -8.33 15.81
CA PHE A 608 -1.43 -7.64 16.34
C PHE A 608 -2.70 -7.90 15.51
N PHE A 609 -2.57 -7.96 14.18
CA PHE A 609 -3.70 -8.11 13.24
C PHE A 609 -3.38 -9.02 12.04
N GLU A 610 -2.25 -9.74 12.06
CA GLU A 610 -1.83 -10.79 11.11
C GLU A 610 -1.56 -12.11 11.88
N VAL A 611 -1.01 -13.14 11.22
CA VAL A 611 -0.57 -14.38 11.89
C VAL A 611 0.86 -14.29 12.45
N GLY A 612 1.11 -15.01 13.55
CA GLY A 612 2.42 -15.11 14.18
C GLY A 612 3.43 -15.97 13.42
N ASN A 613 4.71 -15.85 13.78
CA ASN A 613 5.79 -16.74 13.34
C ASN A 613 6.18 -17.79 14.39
N VAL A 614 5.64 -17.69 15.62
CA VAL A 614 5.72 -18.73 16.66
C VAL A 614 4.30 -19.15 17.09
N GLY A 615 3.97 -20.43 16.88
CA GLY A 615 2.61 -20.92 17.06
C GLY A 615 1.66 -20.34 16.00
N ALA A 616 0.45 -19.95 16.40
CA ALA A 616 -0.51 -19.28 15.51
C ALA A 616 -0.48 -17.75 15.65
N ASP A 617 -0.27 -17.25 16.88
CA ASP A 617 -0.63 -15.88 17.27
C ASP A 617 0.53 -15.09 17.91
N ALA A 618 1.71 -15.69 18.08
CA ALA A 618 2.86 -15.05 18.75
C ALA A 618 4.01 -14.75 17.78
N GLU A 619 4.81 -13.76 18.14
CA GLU A 619 6.02 -13.35 17.41
C GLU A 619 7.26 -13.77 18.21
N PHE A 620 8.34 -14.20 17.54
CA PHE A 620 9.52 -14.82 18.13
C PHE A 620 10.16 -14.04 19.29
N ASN A 621 10.50 -12.76 19.11
CA ASN A 621 11.18 -11.94 20.11
C ASN A 621 10.34 -11.78 21.39
N VAL A 622 9.02 -11.63 21.23
CA VAL A 622 8.10 -11.63 22.37
C VAL A 622 7.96 -13.04 22.95
N ALA A 623 7.84 -14.09 22.14
CA ALA A 623 7.61 -15.48 22.58
C ALA A 623 8.81 -16.10 23.30
N ALA A 624 10.03 -15.63 23.02
CA ALA A 624 11.25 -16.02 23.69
C ALA A 624 11.26 -15.58 25.16
N ASP A 625 10.86 -14.34 25.45
CA ASP A 625 10.72 -13.81 26.82
C ASP A 625 9.47 -12.90 27.01
N PRO A 626 8.26 -13.48 27.09
CA PRO A 626 7.03 -12.75 27.34
C PRO A 626 7.00 -12.10 28.74
N GLU A 627 7.77 -12.63 29.69
CA GLU A 627 7.89 -12.02 31.02
C GLU A 627 8.68 -10.71 30.97
N ALA A 628 9.75 -10.65 30.18
CA ALA A 628 10.45 -9.40 29.88
C ALA A 628 9.56 -8.44 29.06
N ALA A 629 8.85 -8.95 28.05
CA ALA A 629 7.95 -8.13 27.22
C ALA A 629 6.80 -7.51 28.03
N GLU A 630 6.12 -8.25 28.91
CA GLU A 630 5.10 -7.67 29.82
C GLU A 630 5.73 -6.64 30.77
N ALA A 631 6.93 -6.89 31.30
CA ALA A 631 7.61 -5.93 32.17
C ALA A 631 7.93 -4.61 31.46
N VAL A 632 8.40 -4.67 30.20
CA VAL A 632 8.68 -3.49 29.36
C VAL A 632 7.40 -2.77 28.97
N VAL A 633 6.38 -3.49 28.47
CA VAL A 633 5.08 -2.92 28.10
C VAL A 633 4.43 -2.24 29.30
N LYS A 634 4.46 -2.89 30.47
CA LYS A 634 3.99 -2.31 31.73
C LYS A 634 4.76 -1.04 32.10
N PHE A 635 6.08 -1.10 32.18
CA PHE A 635 6.91 0.04 32.58
C PHE A 635 6.71 1.25 31.66
N CYS A 636 6.75 1.05 30.35
CA CYS A 636 6.60 2.12 29.38
C CYS A 636 5.18 2.72 29.43
N ARG A 637 4.13 1.89 29.54
CA ARG A 637 2.74 2.34 29.73
C ARG A 637 2.61 3.17 31.00
N ASP A 638 3.06 2.62 32.13
CA ASP A 638 2.92 3.23 33.44
C ASP A 638 3.75 4.54 33.53
N SER A 639 4.88 4.64 32.80
CA SER A 639 5.65 5.89 32.66
C SER A 639 4.97 6.99 31.82
N CYS A 640 4.06 6.61 30.90
CA CYS A 640 3.29 7.52 30.06
C CYS A 640 1.98 7.98 30.72
N LEU A 641 1.57 7.31 31.81
CA LEU A 641 0.39 7.65 32.60
C LEU A 641 0.74 8.69 33.66
N LYS A 642 0.35 9.95 33.45
CA LYS A 642 0.31 10.93 34.55
C LYS A 642 -0.68 10.45 35.61
N THR A 643 -0.25 10.28 36.85
CA THR A 643 -1.20 10.35 37.98
C THR A 643 -1.81 11.75 37.94
N PRO A 644 -3.14 11.91 37.86
CA PRO A 644 -3.75 13.24 37.84
C PRO A 644 -3.43 13.95 39.16
N LEU A 645 -2.76 15.10 39.10
CA LEU A 645 -2.44 15.87 40.31
C LEU A 645 -3.58 16.85 40.64
N ASP A 646 -3.75 17.13 41.94
CA ASP A 646 -4.68 18.15 42.43
C ASP A 646 -4.08 19.56 42.27
N GLY A 647 -4.85 20.59 42.64
CA GLY A 647 -4.41 21.98 42.61
C GLY A 647 -3.29 22.34 43.62
N LYS A 648 -2.71 21.36 44.30
CA LYS A 648 -1.61 21.46 45.26
C LYS A 648 -0.47 20.48 44.96
N GLY A 649 -0.53 19.74 43.84
CA GLY A 649 0.49 18.78 43.44
C GLY A 649 0.42 17.40 44.09
N GLN A 650 -0.69 17.04 44.75
CA GLN A 650 -0.89 15.71 45.32
C GLN A 650 -1.62 14.77 44.35
N GLU A 651 -1.34 13.47 44.41
CA GLU A 651 -1.99 12.47 43.55
C GLU A 651 -3.49 12.35 43.84
N VAL A 652 -4.32 12.61 42.82
CA VAL A 652 -5.76 12.38 42.85
C VAL A 652 -6.00 10.88 42.64
N LEU A 653 -5.98 10.15 43.75
CA LEU A 653 -6.55 8.81 43.81
C LEU A 653 -8.00 8.87 43.32
N LEU A 654 -8.32 8.06 42.31
CA LEU A 654 -9.71 7.87 41.89
C LEU A 654 -10.50 7.19 43.02
N PRO A 655 -11.75 7.60 43.29
CA PRO A 655 -12.62 6.85 44.19
C PRO A 655 -12.85 5.44 43.60
N PRO A 656 -13.13 4.42 44.42
CA PRO A 656 -13.27 3.03 43.95
C PRO A 656 -14.38 2.82 42.91
N GLU A 657 -15.36 3.73 42.85
CA GLU A 657 -16.34 3.84 41.75
C GLU A 657 -16.29 5.26 41.15
N PRO A 658 -15.49 5.51 40.09
CA PRO A 658 -15.40 6.84 39.50
C PRO A 658 -16.60 7.18 38.63
N GLN A 659 -17.04 8.44 38.66
CA GLN A 659 -18.20 8.91 37.91
C GLN A 659 -17.77 9.53 36.57
N LYS A 660 -18.72 9.69 35.64
CA LYS A 660 -18.45 10.25 34.29
C LYS A 660 -17.63 11.56 34.33
N LYS A 661 -17.96 12.45 35.28
CA LYS A 661 -17.27 13.74 35.51
C LYS A 661 -15.77 13.58 35.79
N ASP A 662 -15.37 12.49 36.46
CA ASP A 662 -14.00 12.23 36.88
C ASP A 662 -13.20 11.69 35.68
N TYR A 663 -13.82 10.89 34.81
CA TYR A 663 -13.26 10.50 33.52
C TYR A 663 -13.16 11.65 32.52
N ASP A 664 -14.15 12.55 32.46
CA ASP A 664 -14.07 13.72 31.59
C ASP A 664 -13.00 14.72 32.10
N ARG A 665 -12.75 14.78 33.42
CA ARG A 665 -11.58 15.47 34.00
C ARG A 665 -10.26 14.78 33.64
N ILE A 666 -10.17 13.44 33.68
CA ILE A 666 -8.98 12.72 33.17
C ILE A 666 -8.75 12.99 31.68
N LYS A 667 -9.82 13.05 30.86
CA LYS A 667 -9.69 13.44 29.45
C LYS A 667 -9.13 14.84 29.26
N SER A 668 -9.41 15.80 30.16
CA SER A 668 -8.76 17.13 30.11
C SER A 668 -7.27 17.13 30.46
N TYR A 669 -6.70 15.99 30.89
CA TYR A 669 -5.26 15.78 31.03
C TYR A 669 -4.65 14.95 29.87
N ARG A 670 -5.41 14.68 28.78
CA ARG A 670 -4.90 13.93 27.60
C ARG A 670 -3.83 14.68 26.81
N ASP A 671 -3.73 15.99 26.98
CA ASP A 671 -2.58 16.75 26.52
C ASP A 671 -1.40 16.42 27.45
N HIS A 672 -0.69 15.35 27.07
CA HIS A 672 0.57 14.96 27.68
C HIS A 672 1.51 16.17 27.66
N ASP A 673 2.24 16.38 28.75
CA ASP A 673 3.31 17.36 28.74
C ASP A 673 4.53 16.64 28.13
N PRO A 674 5.05 17.06 26.96
CA PRO A 674 6.22 16.43 26.36
C PRO A 674 7.50 16.61 27.20
N LEU A 675 7.43 17.35 28.31
CA LEU A 675 8.53 17.62 29.23
C LEU A 675 8.56 16.73 30.49
N ASP A 676 7.66 15.75 30.70
CA ASP A 676 7.78 14.85 31.88
C ASP A 676 9.07 14.01 31.74
N PRO A 677 10.06 14.18 32.63
CA PRO A 677 11.37 13.54 32.49
C PRO A 677 11.33 12.02 32.67
N ARG A 678 10.22 11.44 33.18
CA ARG A 678 10.08 10.00 33.40
C ARG A 678 9.44 9.27 32.22
N MET A 679 8.77 9.98 31.31
CA MET A 679 8.05 9.35 30.19
C MET A 679 9.02 8.57 29.28
N VAL A 680 8.78 7.28 29.07
CA VAL A 680 9.49 6.43 28.11
C VAL A 680 8.48 5.90 27.08
N PRO A 681 8.33 6.58 25.93
CA PRO A 681 7.50 6.08 24.83
C PRO A 681 8.03 4.74 24.31
N LEU A 682 7.12 3.80 24.04
CA LEU A 682 7.42 2.50 23.42
C LEU A 682 6.67 2.38 22.08
N THR A 683 7.39 1.95 21.04
CA THR A 683 6.86 1.72 19.70
C THR A 683 7.18 0.31 19.21
N PHE A 684 6.15 -0.45 18.83
CA PHE A 684 6.27 -1.77 18.21
C PHE A 684 6.24 -1.71 16.69
N VAL A 685 7.21 -2.36 16.06
CA VAL A 685 7.33 -2.61 14.62
C VAL A 685 7.15 -4.11 14.38
N GLY A 686 5.90 -4.55 14.42
CA GLY A 686 5.53 -5.97 14.42
C GLY A 686 5.48 -6.64 13.05
N LEU A 687 5.05 -7.90 13.03
CA LEU A 687 4.84 -8.70 11.81
C LEU A 687 3.86 -8.03 10.84
N ASP A 688 2.86 -7.32 11.39
CA ASP A 688 1.89 -6.46 10.71
C ASP A 688 2.49 -5.50 9.66
N VAL A 689 3.74 -5.06 9.82
CA VAL A 689 4.43 -4.19 8.85
C VAL A 689 5.70 -4.83 8.29
N SER A 690 6.39 -5.69 9.04
CA SER A 690 7.64 -6.32 8.57
C SER A 690 7.41 -7.40 7.51
N HIS A 691 6.32 -8.19 7.59
CA HIS A 691 5.93 -9.12 6.51
C HIS A 691 5.58 -8.40 5.19
N LYS A 692 5.43 -7.08 5.20
CA LYS A 692 5.14 -6.28 4.01
C LYS A 692 6.41 -5.83 3.28
N VAL A 693 7.62 -5.90 3.86
CA VAL A 693 8.88 -5.43 3.24
C VAL A 693 9.86 -6.58 2.98
N ILE A 694 10.42 -6.67 1.76
CA ILE A 694 11.10 -7.90 1.30
C ILE A 694 12.41 -7.58 0.55
N LEU A 695 13.54 -8.05 1.07
CA LEU A 695 14.80 -8.15 0.32
C LEU A 695 14.74 -9.39 -0.57
N ARG A 696 14.95 -9.23 -1.88
CA ARG A 696 14.76 -10.32 -2.85
C ARG A 696 16.10 -10.81 -3.37
N ARG A 697 16.25 -12.14 -3.43
CA ARG A 697 17.47 -12.82 -3.90
C ARG A 697 17.94 -12.25 -5.25
N ALA A 698 17.04 -12.22 -6.24
CA ALA A 698 17.31 -11.66 -7.56
C ALA A 698 17.62 -10.14 -7.59
N THR A 699 17.29 -9.36 -6.55
CA THR A 699 17.76 -7.97 -6.44
C THR A 699 19.20 -7.95 -5.93
N LEU A 700 19.48 -8.71 -4.88
CA LEU A 700 20.80 -8.81 -4.25
C LEU A 700 21.87 -9.38 -5.19
N ASP A 701 21.55 -10.47 -5.89
CA ASP A 701 22.46 -11.13 -6.86
C ASP A 701 22.94 -10.16 -7.95
N ARG A 702 22.03 -9.29 -8.44
CA ARG A 702 22.34 -8.31 -9.47
C ARG A 702 23.17 -7.14 -8.94
N LEU A 703 22.95 -6.72 -7.70
CA LEU A 703 23.82 -5.73 -7.04
C LEU A 703 25.23 -6.27 -6.79
N VAL A 704 25.39 -7.53 -6.39
CA VAL A 704 26.71 -8.18 -6.27
C VAL A 704 27.40 -8.29 -7.63
N LYS A 705 26.66 -8.70 -8.67
CA LYS A 705 27.17 -8.82 -10.05
C LYS A 705 27.65 -7.46 -10.61
N ALA A 706 26.91 -6.39 -10.36
CA ALA A 706 27.22 -5.05 -10.85
C ALA A 706 28.29 -4.32 -10.01
N HIS A 707 28.44 -4.68 -8.73
CA HIS A 707 29.43 -4.10 -7.82
C HIS A 707 30.39 -5.15 -7.25
N PRO A 708 31.14 -5.89 -8.10
CA PRO A 708 31.94 -7.05 -7.68
C PRO A 708 33.14 -6.70 -6.78
N SER A 709 33.40 -5.40 -6.54
CA SER A 709 34.40 -4.89 -5.59
C SER A 709 33.84 -4.56 -4.19
N LYS A 710 32.51 -4.43 -4.00
CA LYS A 710 31.94 -4.18 -2.66
C LYS A 710 31.84 -5.50 -1.89
N SER A 711 32.77 -5.72 -0.95
CA SER A 711 32.79 -6.86 -0.02
C SER A 711 31.47 -7.02 0.72
N LEU A 712 30.94 -5.93 1.26
CA LEU A 712 29.68 -5.88 2.01
C LEU A 712 28.50 -6.54 1.29
N LEU A 713 28.35 -6.34 -0.02
CA LEU A 713 27.26 -6.97 -0.78
C LEU A 713 27.43 -8.49 -0.91
N LYS A 714 28.67 -8.98 -1.02
CA LYS A 714 28.98 -10.43 -1.02
C LYS A 714 28.76 -11.04 0.36
N PHE A 715 29.13 -10.33 1.42
CA PHE A 715 28.85 -10.73 2.81
C PHE A 715 27.33 -10.87 3.03
N ILE A 716 26.56 -9.85 2.65
CA ILE A 716 25.08 -9.86 2.70
C ILE A 716 24.50 -11.01 1.87
N GLN A 717 25.00 -11.26 0.66
CA GLN A 717 24.56 -12.38 -0.18
C GLN A 717 24.88 -13.74 0.45
N ALA A 718 26.03 -13.88 1.12
CA ALA A 718 26.43 -15.11 1.78
C ALA A 718 25.54 -15.39 3.01
N ILE A 719 25.44 -14.45 3.96
CA ILE A 719 24.68 -14.66 5.21
C ILE A 719 23.18 -14.85 4.95
N SER A 720 22.62 -14.14 3.96
CA SER A 720 21.20 -14.27 3.63
C SER A 720 20.88 -15.46 2.73
N ALA A 721 21.87 -16.20 2.22
CA ALA A 721 21.63 -17.27 1.26
C ALA A 721 20.72 -18.39 1.80
N LYS A 722 20.95 -18.84 3.05
CA LYS A 722 20.18 -19.88 3.74
C LYS A 722 18.84 -19.34 4.28
N TYR A 723 18.86 -18.14 4.86
CA TYR A 723 17.67 -17.45 5.38
C TYR A 723 16.62 -17.20 4.27
N MET A 724 17.03 -16.71 3.10
CA MET A 724 16.17 -16.61 1.90
C MET A 724 15.80 -17.98 1.29
N GLN A 725 16.39 -19.08 1.75
CA GLN A 725 16.01 -20.43 1.32
C GLN A 725 14.92 -20.99 2.24
N PHE A 726 15.06 -20.81 3.57
CA PHE A 726 14.01 -21.11 4.55
C PHE A 726 12.66 -20.47 4.16
N TYR A 727 12.65 -19.17 3.84
CA TYR A 727 11.44 -18.46 3.41
C TYR A 727 10.87 -18.96 2.08
N TYR A 728 11.72 -19.44 1.16
CA TYR A 728 11.25 -20.02 -0.09
C TYR A 728 10.60 -21.39 0.13
N ASP A 729 11.21 -22.24 0.96
CA ASP A 729 10.75 -23.62 1.18
C ASP A 729 9.51 -23.69 2.09
N ASN A 730 9.31 -22.73 3.00
CA ASN A 730 8.16 -22.68 3.91
C ASN A 730 7.03 -21.77 3.42
N GLU A 731 7.34 -20.61 2.84
CA GLU A 731 6.37 -19.56 2.49
C GLU A 731 6.29 -19.23 0.98
N TRP A 732 7.09 -19.90 0.14
CA TRP A 732 7.20 -19.63 -1.30
C TRP A 732 7.68 -18.19 -1.62
N LEU A 733 8.33 -17.53 -0.65
CA LEU A 733 8.83 -16.16 -0.75
C LEU A 733 10.19 -16.13 -1.46
N PRO A 734 10.34 -15.46 -2.63
CA PRO A 734 11.62 -15.40 -3.36
C PRO A 734 12.56 -14.33 -2.78
N GLY A 735 12.94 -14.48 -1.52
CA GLY A 735 13.68 -13.50 -0.73
C GLY A 735 13.52 -13.76 0.77
N CYS A 736 13.70 -12.73 1.58
CA CYS A 736 13.39 -12.73 3.00
C CYS A 736 12.68 -11.43 3.38
N TYR A 737 12.01 -11.42 4.53
CA TYR A 737 11.51 -10.19 5.12
C TYR A 737 12.67 -9.30 5.60
N LEU A 738 12.34 -8.06 5.97
CA LEU A 738 13.26 -7.09 6.57
C LEU A 738 12.64 -6.62 7.88
N HIS A 739 12.68 -7.47 8.91
CA HIS A 739 12.08 -7.21 10.21
C HIS A 739 12.82 -6.09 10.96
N ASP A 740 14.01 -6.39 11.48
CA ASP A 740 14.83 -5.46 12.26
C ASP A 740 15.29 -4.22 11.49
N PRO A 741 15.63 -4.31 10.18
CA PRO A 741 15.97 -3.14 9.40
C PRO A 741 14.81 -2.12 9.30
N LEU A 742 13.54 -2.56 9.42
CA LEU A 742 12.38 -1.66 9.44
C LEU A 742 12.28 -0.89 10.77
N ALA A 743 12.62 -1.52 11.91
CA ALA A 743 12.68 -0.86 13.20
C ALA A 743 13.79 0.21 13.24
N VAL A 744 14.98 -0.12 12.73
CA VAL A 744 16.09 0.85 12.55
C VAL A 744 15.70 1.97 11.58
N ALA A 745 15.06 1.66 10.46
CA ALA A 745 14.63 2.67 9.48
C ALA A 745 13.55 3.60 10.04
N TYR A 746 12.64 3.13 10.90
CA TYR A 746 11.68 3.99 11.59
C TYR A 746 12.38 5.03 12.48
N VAL A 747 13.43 4.64 13.21
CA VAL A 747 14.22 5.61 14.02
C VAL A 747 14.91 6.64 13.13
N ILE A 748 15.39 6.25 11.94
CA ILE A 748 15.98 7.19 10.97
C ILE A 748 14.91 8.12 10.38
N ASN A 749 13.80 7.57 9.88
CA ASN A 749 12.69 8.32 9.30
C ASN A 749 11.33 7.67 9.67
N PRO A 750 10.61 8.22 10.67
CA PRO A 750 9.30 7.74 11.08
C PRO A 750 8.24 7.73 9.96
N ALA A 751 8.44 8.49 8.88
CA ALA A 751 7.52 8.51 7.73
C ALA A 751 7.40 7.17 6.99
N PHE A 752 8.27 6.20 7.27
CA PHE A 752 8.11 4.84 6.73
C PHE A 752 6.93 4.08 7.35
N LEU A 753 6.44 4.44 8.55
CA LEU A 753 5.38 3.71 9.25
C LEU A 753 4.19 4.60 9.60
N GLU A 754 2.98 4.08 9.42
CA GLU A 754 1.77 4.63 10.03
C GLU A 754 1.68 4.10 11.46
N ILE A 755 1.71 4.99 12.45
CA ILE A 755 1.70 4.65 13.88
C ILE A 755 0.33 4.95 14.49
N LYS A 756 -0.25 3.97 15.17
CA LYS A 756 -1.47 4.12 15.98
C LYS A 756 -1.15 3.81 17.45
N LYS A 757 -1.79 4.52 18.38
CA LYS A 757 -1.73 4.20 19.82
C LYS A 757 -2.75 3.10 20.18
N HIS A 758 -2.33 2.18 21.04
CA HIS A 758 -3.12 1.04 21.50
C HIS A 758 -2.96 0.81 23.01
N ILE A 759 -3.94 0.12 23.60
CA ILE A 759 -3.82 -0.50 24.93
C ILE A 759 -3.32 -1.91 24.70
N LEU A 760 -2.13 -2.23 25.21
CA LEU A 760 -1.50 -3.55 25.05
C LEU A 760 -1.46 -4.33 26.38
N ARG A 761 -1.37 -5.67 26.26
CA ARG A 761 -1.08 -6.66 27.31
C ARG A 761 -0.34 -7.84 26.69
N VAL A 762 0.64 -8.40 27.38
CA VAL A 762 1.33 -9.63 26.94
C VAL A 762 0.85 -10.82 27.75
N GLU A 763 0.42 -11.89 27.07
CA GLU A 763 0.04 -13.14 27.73
C GLU A 763 1.29 -13.97 28.06
N THR A 764 1.38 -14.41 29.31
CA THR A 764 2.59 -15.06 29.87
C THR A 764 2.36 -16.52 30.27
N LYS A 765 1.11 -16.93 30.53
CA LYS A 765 0.76 -18.19 31.20
C LYS A 765 0.00 -19.18 30.32
N GLY A 766 -0.78 -18.70 29.34
CA GLY A 766 -1.67 -19.54 28.54
C GLY A 766 -0.93 -20.57 27.68
N SER A 767 -1.28 -21.86 27.80
CA SER A 767 -0.56 -22.97 27.15
C SER A 767 -0.49 -22.92 25.62
N PHE A 768 -1.32 -22.10 24.97
CA PHE A 768 -1.36 -21.90 23.52
C PHE A 768 -1.07 -20.45 23.09
N THR A 769 -1.09 -19.50 24.03
CA THR A 769 -1.09 -18.04 23.76
C THR A 769 -0.01 -17.28 24.54
N SER A 770 0.90 -17.99 25.22
CA SER A 770 2.05 -17.39 25.88
C SER A 770 3.00 -16.77 24.84
N GLY A 771 3.24 -15.45 24.92
CA GLY A 771 3.95 -14.67 23.92
C GLY A 771 3.08 -13.87 22.95
N VAL A 772 1.75 -13.94 23.07
CA VAL A 772 0.84 -13.10 22.28
C VAL A 772 0.72 -11.72 22.92
N ILE A 773 0.78 -10.65 22.11
CA ILE A 773 0.43 -9.29 22.55
C ILE A 773 -0.99 -8.96 22.08
N PHE A 774 -1.89 -8.68 23.02
CA PHE A 774 -3.29 -8.39 22.71
C PHE A 774 -3.54 -6.86 22.65
N PRO A 775 -3.96 -6.31 21.49
CA PRO A 775 -4.42 -4.92 21.37
C PRO A 775 -5.91 -4.79 21.72
N ASP A 776 -6.25 -4.03 22.77
CA ASP A 776 -7.65 -3.75 23.10
C ASP A 776 -8.19 -2.55 22.33
N ASP A 777 -8.66 -2.80 21.11
CA ASP A 777 -9.34 -1.82 20.24
C ASP A 777 -10.88 -1.72 20.48
N ARG A 778 -11.42 -2.39 21.51
CA ARG A 778 -12.88 -2.51 21.69
C ARG A 778 -13.53 -1.16 22.03
N PRO A 779 -14.65 -0.77 21.39
CA PRO A 779 -15.38 0.47 21.70
C PRO A 779 -16.25 0.36 22.96
N THR A 780 -15.70 -0.20 24.05
CA THR A 780 -16.42 -0.30 25.34
C THR A 780 -16.56 1.07 26.00
N ARG A 781 -17.74 1.28 26.62
CA ARG A 781 -18.06 2.45 27.45
C ARG A 781 -17.82 2.24 28.94
N ASN A 782 -17.42 1.03 29.36
CA ASN A 782 -17.23 0.70 30.77
C ASN A 782 -15.72 0.67 31.12
N PRO A 783 -15.22 1.68 31.85
CA PRO A 783 -13.79 1.85 32.14
C PRO A 783 -13.20 0.75 33.03
N ALA A 784 -14.02 -0.03 33.75
CA ALA A 784 -13.56 -1.20 34.49
C ALA A 784 -13.01 -2.34 33.59
N TRP A 785 -13.29 -2.29 32.28
CA TRP A 785 -12.85 -3.32 31.31
C TRP A 785 -11.90 -2.80 30.23
N ARG A 786 -11.77 -1.47 30.09
CA ARG A 786 -10.87 -0.77 29.15
C ARG A 786 -10.70 0.68 29.59
N ASN A 787 -9.51 1.07 30.03
CA ASN A 787 -9.21 2.45 30.43
C ASN A 787 -8.59 3.23 29.24
N PRO A 788 -9.28 4.21 28.62
CA PRO A 788 -8.74 4.96 27.48
C PRO A 788 -7.63 5.96 27.81
N ALA A 789 -7.13 5.98 29.06
CA ALA A 789 -5.87 6.64 29.41
C ALA A 789 -4.65 5.74 29.13
N GLU A 790 -4.82 4.41 29.09
CA GLU A 790 -3.74 3.44 28.80
C GLU A 790 -3.42 3.29 27.30
N GLU A 791 -4.11 4.05 26.45
CA GLU A 791 -3.98 4.05 25.00
C GLU A 791 -2.74 4.87 24.60
N VAL A 792 -1.56 4.42 25.06
CA VAL A 792 -0.29 5.18 25.03
C VAL A 792 0.84 4.47 24.28
N ILE A 793 0.79 3.14 24.11
CA ILE A 793 1.83 2.39 23.40
C ILE A 793 1.60 2.51 21.90
N ASN A 794 2.66 2.83 21.16
CA ASN A 794 2.62 2.97 19.71
C ASN A 794 2.75 1.59 19.04
N VAL A 795 1.97 1.33 18.00
CA VAL A 795 2.07 0.14 17.13
C VAL A 795 2.04 0.59 15.67
N ALA A 796 2.93 0.03 14.86
CA ALA A 796 2.93 0.23 13.42
C ALA A 796 1.78 -0.54 12.75
N ARG A 797 0.93 0.18 11.99
CA ARG A 797 -0.26 -0.36 11.31
C ARG A 797 -0.13 -0.40 9.79
N GLY A 798 0.63 0.53 9.23
CA GLY A 798 0.89 0.68 7.80
C GLY A 798 2.37 0.94 7.54
N VAL A 799 2.83 0.69 6.31
CA VAL A 799 4.23 0.88 5.91
C VAL A 799 4.34 1.36 4.47
N GLU A 800 5.17 2.39 4.25
CA GLU A 800 5.57 2.87 2.92
C GLU A 800 6.62 1.92 2.31
N LYS A 801 6.17 0.69 2.03
CA LYS A 801 6.98 -0.46 1.58
C LYS A 801 7.98 -0.09 0.51
N GLU A 802 7.50 0.53 -0.56
CA GLU A 802 8.33 0.91 -1.70
C GLU A 802 9.41 1.93 -1.32
N ALA A 803 9.09 2.90 -0.45
CA ALA A 803 10.06 3.89 0.03
C ALA A 803 11.15 3.25 0.90
N PHE A 804 10.75 2.34 1.80
CA PHE A 804 11.68 1.62 2.67
C PHE A 804 12.58 0.64 1.90
N GLU A 805 12.03 -0.18 1.00
CA GLU A 805 12.84 -1.11 0.20
C GLU A 805 13.88 -0.36 -0.64
N ASP A 806 13.50 0.76 -1.26
CA ASP A 806 14.42 1.58 -2.07
C ASP A 806 15.49 2.25 -1.19
N PHE A 807 15.11 2.77 -0.02
CA PHE A 807 16.02 3.37 0.98
C PHE A 807 17.04 2.37 1.51
N PHE A 808 16.61 1.17 1.89
CA PHE A 808 17.48 0.12 2.42
C PHE A 808 18.58 -0.22 1.41
N LEU A 809 18.22 -0.43 0.14
CA LEU A 809 19.16 -0.71 -0.93
C LEU A 809 20.09 0.49 -1.22
N GLU A 810 19.62 1.74 -1.10
CA GLU A 810 20.47 2.93 -1.20
C GLU A 810 21.58 2.92 -0.14
N ARG A 811 21.29 2.53 1.11
CA ARG A 811 22.27 2.45 2.20
C ARG A 811 23.33 1.37 1.98
N LEU A 812 22.95 0.21 1.43
CA LEU A 812 23.89 -0.86 1.09
C LEU A 812 24.89 -0.45 -0.02
N LEU A 813 24.55 0.54 -0.86
CA LEU A 813 25.44 1.06 -1.89
C LEU A 813 26.33 2.22 -1.43
N LEU A 814 26.11 2.82 -0.26
CA LEU A 814 27.01 3.84 0.29
C LEU A 814 28.42 3.26 0.47
N ASP A 815 29.42 4.06 0.10
CA ASP A 815 30.84 3.69 0.19
C ASP A 815 31.30 3.53 1.64
#